data_AF-A0A4P6HCM5-F1
#
_entry.id   AF-A0A4P6HCM5-F1
#
_cell.length_a   1.000
_cell.length_b   1.000
_cell.length_c   1.000
_cell.angle_alpha   90.00
_cell.angle_beta   90.00
_cell.angle_gamma   90.00
#
_symmetry.space_group_name_H-M   'P 1'
#
loop_
_entity.id
_entity.type
_entity.pdbx_description
1 polymer ?
#
loop_
_entity_poly.entity_id
_entity_poly.type
_entity_poly.pdbx_seq_one_letter_code
_entity_poly.pdbx_strand_id
1 'polypeptide(L)'
;MTDQNTPQGPDGPSGIEPISIIEEMQRSYLDYAMSVIVSRALPDVRDGMKPVHRRILFASHESGYHWNRKYVKSARPVADVMGKYHPHGDASIYDALVRMAQDWSMRVPLIDGQGNFGSIDGDPPAAMRYTESRLTKVAHELLEDIDKDTVDFQDTYDASGQEPRVLPARFPALLVNGAGGIAVGMATNIPPHNLVEVCNGAIAVMENPAIDLTELMEIIPGPDFPTGGLILGRTGIYNAYSTGRGSVVMRGKVHVEEMRGDREAIVITEVPYQVNKASMIEKMAELVREKRIEGISDIRDESDRQGYRVVIELKRDANTEVILNQLYRFTPLQTSFGANMVALNGGKPEVMTLLDMLHAFVAFREEVISRRTKFLLRKARDRAHVLVGLAIAVANIDEVIKLIRHAPDPQSARDQLMTRRWPASDVEALIRLIDDPRHRINEDGTYNLSEEQARAILELRLQRLTALGRDEIADELNKIGAEIADFLEILASRARIQQIVKDELIAVRDEFGTPRRTEITDAGSDMEDEDLIPREDMVVTVSHSGYIKRVPLSLYRAQRRGGKGRSGMSTKDEDFVTRLFVANTHTPILFFSSRGIVYKEKVWRLPIGNPQSRGKALINMLPIENGDRITAIMPLPEDETSWGELDVMFATTRGTVRRNKLSDFVDVKRNGKIAMKFDEEGDAILAVETCTDNDDVLLTANTGQCIRFPVNDVRVFAGRSSQGVRGINMGDGDSAISMAIIEHVDADPAERAAYLKRSVAERRLAGAGEEEEVALTNEDVSEEAQLSDERYEFLRQHEQFVLTVTEYGYGKRSSSYDFRLTSRGGKGIRATDVSKVGEIGPLVAAFPIGNDDQIMLVSDGGQVIRVPVHDIRFASRATKGVTIFNTAEGEKVVSVERISEPQGEDEPGDEDVAEAGDSPAEGDSNTGDEA
;
A
#
# COMPACT_ATOMS: atom_id res chain seq x y z
N MET A 1 -34.42 -9.69 36.04
CA MET A 1 -34.97 -11.06 36.07
C MET A 1 -33.86 -11.94 36.61
N THR A 2 -33.93 -12.60 37.75
CA THR A 2 -35.03 -13.03 38.63
C THR A 2 -34.48 -13.10 40.05
N ASP A 3 -35.21 -12.56 41.02
CA ASP A 3 -35.06 -12.95 42.44
C ASP A 3 -35.20 -14.48 42.53
N GLN A 4 -34.15 -15.15 42.99
CA GLN A 4 -34.26 -16.51 43.52
C GLN A 4 -33.68 -16.50 44.93
N ASN A 5 -34.56 -16.26 45.90
CA ASN A 5 -34.30 -16.64 47.29
C ASN A 5 -33.96 -18.13 47.32
N THR A 6 -32.73 -18.46 47.71
CA THR A 6 -32.31 -19.83 47.99
C THR A 6 -33.22 -20.40 49.07
N PRO A 7 -33.97 -21.49 48.82
CA PRO A 7 -34.87 -22.03 49.83
C PRO A 7 -34.02 -22.67 50.94
N GLN A 8 -33.92 -22.00 52.10
CA GLN A 8 -33.49 -22.65 53.33
C GLN A 8 -34.62 -23.61 53.76
N GLY A 9 -34.42 -24.91 53.54
CA GLY A 9 -35.23 -25.93 54.17
C GLY A 9 -35.01 -25.93 55.70
N PRO A 10 -36.01 -26.26 56.53
CA PRO A 10 -35.90 -26.15 57.99
C PRO A 10 -34.90 -27.12 58.66
N ASP A 11 -34.35 -28.10 57.93
CA ASP A 11 -33.57 -29.22 58.48
C ASP A 11 -32.26 -29.51 57.71
N GLY A 12 -31.51 -28.47 57.33
CA GLY A 12 -30.17 -28.62 56.77
C GLY A 12 -29.09 -28.79 57.86
N PRO A 13 -28.02 -29.60 57.66
CA PRO A 13 -26.91 -29.71 58.62
C PRO A 13 -26.30 -28.33 58.89
N SER A 14 -26.12 -27.96 60.17
CA SER A 14 -25.49 -26.69 60.54
C SER A 14 -24.06 -26.62 59.98
N GLY A 15 -23.77 -25.62 59.14
CA GLY A 15 -22.46 -25.43 58.50
C GLY A 15 -22.41 -25.65 56.98
N ILE A 16 -23.55 -25.90 56.32
CA ILE A 16 -23.65 -25.98 54.85
C ILE A 16 -24.40 -24.74 54.34
N GLU A 17 -23.68 -23.85 53.66
CA GLU A 17 -24.26 -22.70 52.97
C GLU A 17 -24.47 -23.04 51.49
N PRO A 18 -25.73 -23.10 50.99
CA PRO A 18 -25.99 -23.31 49.57
C PRO A 18 -25.63 -22.06 48.77
N ILE A 19 -24.70 -22.18 47.81
CA ILE A 19 -24.32 -21.09 46.90
C ILE A 19 -25.18 -21.16 45.65
N SER A 20 -25.70 -20.00 45.21
CA SER A 20 -26.43 -19.89 43.94
C SER A 20 -25.50 -20.20 42.76
N ILE A 21 -25.94 -21.05 41.84
CA ILE A 21 -25.16 -21.40 40.64
C ILE A 21 -24.83 -20.15 39.79
N ILE A 22 -25.76 -19.18 39.73
CA ILE A 22 -25.56 -17.93 38.96
C ILE A 22 -24.46 -17.08 39.62
N GLU A 23 -24.51 -16.94 40.95
CA GLU A 23 -23.52 -16.17 41.70
C GLU A 23 -22.13 -16.82 41.61
N GLU A 24 -22.05 -18.15 41.77
CA GLU A 24 -20.78 -18.87 41.65
C GLU A 24 -20.19 -18.76 40.24
N MET A 25 -21.01 -18.96 39.20
CA MET A 25 -20.57 -18.81 37.82
C MET A 25 -20.08 -17.39 37.52
N GLN A 26 -20.81 -16.37 37.97
CA GLN A 26 -20.43 -14.98 37.77
C GLN A 26 -19.14 -14.63 38.51
N ARG A 27 -19.01 -15.03 39.78
CA ARG A 27 -17.80 -14.78 40.59
C ARG A 27 -16.58 -15.49 39.99
N SER A 28 -16.67 -16.79 39.75
CA SER A 28 -15.58 -17.59 39.19
C SER A 28 -15.15 -17.09 37.80
N TYR A 29 -16.10 -16.69 36.95
CA TYR A 29 -15.79 -16.10 35.63
C TYR A 29 -15.10 -14.74 35.76
N LEU A 30 -15.59 -13.85 36.63
CA LEU A 30 -15.00 -12.52 36.84
C LEU A 30 -13.60 -12.62 37.44
N ASP A 31 -13.37 -13.51 38.41
CA ASP A 31 -12.06 -13.73 39.02
C ASP A 31 -11.04 -14.24 37.98
N TYR A 32 -11.44 -15.22 37.18
CA TYR A 32 -10.60 -15.72 36.08
C TYR A 32 -10.34 -14.62 35.03
N ALA A 33 -11.37 -13.89 34.60
CA ALA A 33 -11.25 -12.84 33.62
C ALA A 33 -10.30 -11.73 34.09
N MET A 34 -10.47 -11.24 35.32
CA MET A 34 -9.61 -10.20 35.89
C MET A 34 -8.16 -10.66 36.04
N SER A 35 -7.94 -11.89 36.50
CA SER A 35 -6.60 -12.49 36.58
C SER A 35 -5.92 -12.55 35.20
N VAL A 36 -6.65 -12.97 34.16
CA VAL A 36 -6.10 -13.03 32.79
C VAL A 36 -5.80 -11.64 32.23
N ILE A 37 -6.68 -10.65 32.47
CA ILE A 37 -6.52 -9.28 31.98
C ILE A 37 -5.29 -8.62 32.62
N VAL A 38 -5.21 -8.63 33.95
CA VAL A 38 -4.21 -7.85 34.71
C VAL A 38 -2.87 -8.59 34.83
N SER A 39 -2.90 -9.91 35.02
CA SER A 39 -1.72 -10.67 35.42
C SER A 39 -1.17 -11.59 34.32
N ARG A 40 -1.66 -11.49 33.08
CA ARG A 40 -1.20 -12.35 31.99
C ARG A 40 -1.11 -11.66 30.62
N ALA A 41 -2.20 -11.08 30.14
CA ALA A 41 -2.34 -10.75 28.72
C ALA A 41 -1.80 -9.36 28.33
N LEU A 42 -2.11 -8.33 29.12
CA LEU A 42 -1.81 -6.95 28.80
C LEU A 42 -0.48 -6.49 29.44
N PRO A 43 0.35 -5.70 28.73
CA PRO A 43 1.53 -5.06 29.31
C PRO A 43 1.12 -3.86 30.17
N ASP A 44 2.01 -3.44 31.08
CA ASP A 44 1.87 -2.17 31.81
C ASP A 44 2.50 -1.03 30.99
N VAL A 45 1.86 0.14 30.94
CA VAL A 45 2.34 1.29 30.15
C VAL A 45 3.70 1.82 30.62
N ARG A 46 4.02 1.64 31.91
CA ARG A 46 5.21 2.21 32.55
C ARG A 46 6.51 1.52 32.12
N ASP A 47 6.47 0.21 31.92
CA ASP A 47 7.64 -0.59 31.54
C ASP A 47 7.47 -1.39 30.24
N GLY A 48 6.25 -1.47 29.70
CA GLY A 48 5.93 -2.22 28.49
C GLY A 48 5.99 -3.73 28.63
N MET A 49 6.10 -4.26 29.85
CA MET A 49 6.34 -5.68 30.08
C MET A 49 5.07 -6.42 30.51
N LYS A 50 4.90 -7.62 29.95
CA LYS A 50 4.01 -8.64 30.53
C LYS A 50 4.67 -9.25 31.77
N PRO A 51 3.90 -9.83 32.70
CA PRO A 51 4.46 -10.46 33.89
C PRO A 51 5.53 -11.51 33.61
N VAL A 52 5.37 -12.33 32.57
CA VAL A 52 6.39 -13.34 32.19
C VAL A 52 7.71 -12.69 31.74
N HIS A 53 7.65 -11.60 30.94
CA HIS A 53 8.86 -10.88 30.51
C HIS A 53 9.56 -10.25 31.72
N ARG A 54 8.79 -9.57 32.59
CA ARG A 54 9.31 -8.93 33.81
C ARG A 54 10.05 -9.92 34.70
N ARG A 55 9.45 -11.10 34.92
CA ARG A 55 10.04 -12.17 35.73
C ARG A 55 11.31 -12.74 35.10
N ILE A 56 11.35 -12.93 33.77
CA ILE A 56 12.55 -13.40 33.07
C ILE A 56 13.70 -12.39 33.22
N LEU A 57 13.43 -11.11 32.99
CA LEU A 57 14.45 -10.05 33.10
C LEU A 57 14.94 -9.91 34.54
N PHE A 58 14.03 -9.87 35.51
CA PHE A 58 14.36 -9.73 36.93
C PHE A 58 15.14 -10.93 37.46
N ALA A 59 14.68 -12.16 37.20
CA ALA A 59 15.39 -13.37 37.62
C ALA A 59 16.79 -13.46 36.99
N SER A 60 16.92 -13.09 35.71
CA SER A 60 18.21 -13.08 35.02
C SER A 60 19.17 -12.04 35.58
N HIS A 61 18.64 -10.89 36.01
CA HIS A 61 19.41 -9.86 36.68
C HIS A 61 19.87 -10.30 38.07
N GLU A 62 18.97 -10.84 38.89
CA GLU A 62 19.27 -11.34 40.24
C GLU A 62 20.31 -12.48 40.22
N SER A 63 20.16 -13.43 39.30
CA SER A 63 21.10 -14.54 39.10
C SER A 63 22.40 -14.13 38.42
N GLY A 64 22.52 -12.86 37.99
CA GLY A 64 23.76 -12.28 37.46
C GLY A 64 24.11 -12.70 36.03
N TYR A 65 23.12 -12.96 35.18
CA TYR A 65 23.27 -13.30 33.75
C TYR A 65 23.44 -12.04 32.89
N HIS A 66 24.37 -11.18 33.26
CA HIS A 66 24.62 -9.89 32.61
C HIS A 66 25.29 -10.02 31.24
N TRP A 67 25.12 -8.99 30.40
CA TRP A 67 25.68 -8.91 29.04
C TRP A 67 27.21 -9.04 28.98
N ASN A 68 27.91 -8.62 30.03
CA ASN A 68 29.38 -8.66 30.10
C ASN A 68 29.93 -9.96 30.72
N ARG A 69 29.06 -10.95 30.94
CA ARG A 69 29.41 -12.27 31.48
C ARG A 69 29.22 -13.34 30.41
N LYS A 70 29.76 -14.54 30.68
CA LYS A 70 29.58 -15.69 29.80
C LYS A 70 28.11 -16.05 29.65
N TYR A 71 27.76 -16.60 28.50
CA TYR A 71 26.44 -17.20 28.29
C TYR A 71 26.18 -18.35 29.27
N VAL A 72 24.91 -18.56 29.60
CA VAL A 72 24.45 -19.68 30.42
C VAL A 72 23.42 -20.50 29.65
N LYS A 73 23.33 -21.81 29.92
CA LYS A 73 22.27 -22.65 29.33
C LYS A 73 20.90 -22.07 29.63
N SER A 74 20.05 -21.92 28.62
CA SER A 74 18.72 -21.30 28.76
C SER A 74 17.83 -22.03 29.77
N ALA A 75 18.08 -23.33 29.99
CA ALA A 75 17.44 -24.09 31.08
C ALA A 75 17.64 -23.48 32.48
N ARG A 76 18.73 -22.75 32.74
CA ARG A 76 18.99 -22.08 34.03
C ARG A 76 18.08 -20.87 34.26
N PRO A 77 18.06 -19.83 33.38
CA PRO A 77 17.08 -18.75 33.48
C PRO A 77 15.64 -19.25 33.58
N VAL A 78 15.26 -20.26 32.77
CA VAL A 78 13.91 -20.84 32.82
C VAL A 78 13.62 -21.48 34.19
N ALA A 79 14.55 -22.25 34.73
CA ALA A 79 14.40 -22.87 36.05
C ALA A 79 14.32 -21.83 37.18
N ASP A 80 15.16 -20.79 37.14
CA ASP A 80 15.14 -19.71 38.15
C ASP A 80 13.81 -18.97 38.14
N VAL A 81 13.28 -18.67 36.95
CA VAL A 81 11.97 -18.00 36.78
C VAL A 81 10.85 -18.90 37.28
N MET A 82 10.83 -20.16 36.86
CA MET A 82 9.78 -21.11 37.24
C MET A 82 9.78 -21.40 38.75
N GLY A 83 10.98 -21.58 39.33
CA GLY A 83 11.13 -21.96 40.73
C GLY A 83 10.86 -20.84 41.73
N LYS A 84 11.00 -19.56 41.32
CA LYS A 84 10.85 -18.41 42.23
C LYS A 84 9.63 -17.53 41.96
N TYR A 85 9.27 -17.32 40.69
CA TYR A 85 8.36 -16.22 40.32
C TYR A 85 7.16 -16.67 39.46
N HIS A 86 7.32 -17.67 38.60
CA HIS A 86 6.32 -18.01 37.59
C HIS A 86 5.84 -19.47 37.75
N PRO A 87 4.68 -19.70 38.41
CA PRO A 87 4.18 -21.04 38.73
C PRO A 87 3.49 -21.73 37.53
N HIS A 88 3.99 -21.49 36.31
CA HIS A 88 3.46 -22.06 35.07
C HIS A 88 4.56 -22.82 34.34
N GLY A 89 4.16 -23.65 33.38
CA GLY A 89 5.06 -24.58 32.70
C GLY A 89 6.27 -23.90 32.05
N ASP A 90 7.40 -24.59 32.11
CA ASP A 90 8.69 -24.22 31.54
C ASP A 90 8.62 -23.80 30.06
N ALA A 91 7.79 -24.49 29.26
CA ALA A 91 7.60 -24.20 27.85
C ALA A 91 7.20 -22.72 27.60
N SER A 92 6.23 -22.20 28.35
CA SER A 92 5.75 -20.82 28.18
C SER A 92 6.81 -19.77 28.54
N ILE A 93 7.67 -20.07 29.50
CA ILE A 93 8.78 -19.21 29.91
C ILE A 93 9.87 -19.25 28.84
N TYR A 94 10.19 -20.46 28.33
CA TYR A 94 11.19 -20.63 27.29
C TYR A 94 10.77 -19.96 25.98
N ASP A 95 9.52 -20.10 25.56
CA ASP A 95 9.00 -19.45 24.35
C ASP A 95 9.06 -17.92 24.47
N ALA A 96 8.73 -17.38 25.65
CA ALA A 96 8.86 -15.95 25.92
C ALA A 96 10.33 -15.48 25.89
N LEU A 97 11.25 -16.26 26.48
CA LEU A 97 12.68 -15.98 26.44
C LEU A 97 13.22 -16.01 25.01
N VAL A 98 12.84 -17.02 24.23
CA VAL A 98 13.23 -17.15 22.82
C VAL A 98 12.73 -15.96 22.02
N ARG A 99 11.46 -15.56 22.19
CA ARG A 99 10.89 -14.40 21.49
C ARG A 99 11.66 -13.11 21.77
N MET A 100 12.13 -12.91 23.00
CA MET A 100 12.95 -11.74 23.39
C MET A 100 14.37 -11.75 22.81
N ALA A 101 14.81 -12.87 22.23
CA ALA A 101 16.11 -13.02 21.57
C ALA A 101 16.03 -12.96 20.03
N GLN A 102 14.84 -13.08 19.44
CA GLN A 102 14.63 -13.07 17.99
C GLN A 102 14.57 -11.63 17.46
N ASP A 103 15.51 -11.25 16.60
CA ASP A 103 15.65 -9.91 16.02
C ASP A 103 14.61 -9.57 14.95
N TRP A 104 13.95 -10.56 14.34
CA TRP A 104 12.76 -10.36 13.49
C TRP A 104 11.45 -10.25 14.30
N SER A 105 11.46 -10.62 15.58
CA SER A 105 10.27 -10.57 16.46
C SER A 105 10.21 -9.31 17.31
N MET A 106 11.38 -8.77 17.68
CA MET A 106 11.52 -7.64 18.58
C MET A 106 12.47 -6.60 18.00
N ARG A 107 12.05 -5.33 17.97
CA ARG A 107 12.84 -4.24 17.37
C ARG A 107 14.15 -3.97 18.11
N VAL A 108 14.14 -4.18 19.44
CA VAL A 108 15.29 -4.10 20.34
C VAL A 108 15.30 -5.35 21.24
N PRO A 109 16.05 -6.41 20.87
CA PRO A 109 16.14 -7.63 21.66
C PRO A 109 16.63 -7.41 23.09
N LEU A 110 16.00 -8.10 24.04
CA LEU A 110 16.31 -7.98 25.47
C LEU A 110 17.15 -9.17 25.98
N ILE A 111 17.17 -10.26 25.22
CA ILE A 111 17.97 -11.45 25.49
C ILE A 111 18.98 -11.62 24.36
N ASP A 112 20.25 -11.79 24.73
CA ASP A 112 21.32 -12.17 23.82
C ASP A 112 21.40 -13.70 23.83
N GLY A 113 20.99 -14.31 22.71
CA GLY A 113 20.92 -15.76 22.55
C GLY A 113 22.06 -16.32 21.70
N GLN A 114 22.59 -17.47 22.12
CA GLN A 114 23.56 -18.25 21.35
C GLN A 114 23.01 -19.66 21.09
N GLY A 115 22.93 -20.05 19.81
CA GLY A 115 22.37 -21.32 19.35
C GLY A 115 21.19 -21.12 18.39
N ASN A 116 20.43 -22.19 18.12
CA ASN A 116 19.24 -22.10 17.27
C ASN A 116 18.03 -21.61 18.09
N PHE A 117 17.65 -20.34 17.89
CA PHE A 117 16.49 -19.68 18.49
C PHE A 117 15.27 -19.64 17.54
N GLY A 118 15.26 -20.48 16.51
CA GLY A 118 14.23 -20.53 15.47
C GLY A 118 14.60 -19.68 14.26
N SER A 119 13.66 -19.55 13.33
CA SER A 119 13.83 -18.77 12.10
C SER A 119 12.53 -18.03 11.74
N ILE A 120 12.63 -17.08 10.81
CA ILE A 120 11.44 -16.42 10.21
C ILE A 120 10.60 -17.40 9.35
N ASP A 121 11.20 -18.53 8.96
CA ASP A 121 10.53 -19.61 8.22
C ASP A 121 9.60 -20.44 9.11
N GLY A 122 9.55 -20.14 10.41
CA GLY A 122 8.67 -20.81 11.37
C GLY A 122 9.30 -22.05 11.99
N ASP A 123 10.59 -22.28 11.77
CA ASP A 123 11.30 -23.34 12.47
C ASP A 123 11.30 -23.05 13.97
N PRO A 124 10.91 -24.02 14.81
CA PRO A 124 10.93 -23.84 16.25
C PRO A 124 12.38 -23.73 16.77
N PRO A 125 12.59 -23.06 17.91
CA PRO A 125 13.89 -23.04 18.56
C PRO A 125 14.33 -24.46 18.95
N ALA A 126 15.64 -24.67 19.02
CA ALA A 126 16.17 -25.89 19.64
C ALA A 126 15.78 -25.94 21.12
N ALA A 127 15.80 -27.13 21.73
CA ALA A 127 15.48 -27.29 23.14
C ALA A 127 16.42 -26.47 24.05
N MET A 128 15.90 -25.96 25.18
CA MET A 128 16.62 -25.12 26.15
C MET A 128 17.92 -25.69 26.76
N ARG A 129 18.18 -27.00 26.54
CA ARG A 129 19.44 -27.67 26.89
C ARG A 129 20.59 -27.39 25.91
N TYR A 130 20.27 -26.95 24.69
CA TYR A 130 21.24 -26.64 23.64
C TYR A 130 21.48 -25.14 23.52
N THR A 131 20.44 -24.33 23.65
CA THR A 131 20.54 -22.88 23.59
C THR A 131 21.18 -22.30 24.86
N GLU A 132 21.87 -21.19 24.68
CA GLU A 132 22.43 -20.39 25.76
C GLU A 132 21.94 -18.94 25.64
N SER A 133 21.81 -18.26 26.77
CA SER A 133 21.26 -16.91 26.83
C SER A 133 21.92 -16.08 27.95
N ARG A 134 21.84 -14.76 27.81
CA ARG A 134 22.14 -13.75 28.82
C ARG A 134 21.34 -12.48 28.50
N LEU A 135 21.33 -11.50 29.41
CA LEU A 135 20.73 -10.19 29.13
C LEU A 135 21.54 -9.44 28.06
N THR A 136 20.86 -8.69 27.18
CA THR A 136 21.52 -7.69 26.33
C THR A 136 21.96 -6.49 27.18
N LYS A 137 22.86 -5.65 26.63
CA LYS A 137 23.29 -4.42 27.31
C LYS A 137 22.11 -3.45 27.52
N VAL A 138 21.27 -3.26 26.51
CA VAL A 138 20.07 -2.41 26.59
C VAL A 138 19.03 -2.91 27.62
N ALA A 139 18.95 -4.22 27.87
CA ALA A 139 18.06 -4.75 28.91
C ALA A 139 18.43 -4.29 30.32
N HIS A 140 19.70 -3.92 30.58
CA HIS A 140 20.10 -3.32 31.85
C HIS A 140 19.44 -1.96 32.10
N GLU A 141 19.18 -1.18 31.06
CA GLU A 141 18.47 0.11 31.18
C GLU A 141 17.01 -0.06 31.65
N LEU A 142 16.49 -1.28 31.62
CA LEU A 142 15.19 -1.61 32.21
C LEU A 142 15.27 -1.94 33.70
N LEU A 143 16.43 -2.36 34.19
CA LEU A 143 16.63 -2.97 35.51
C LEU A 143 17.52 -2.14 36.44
N GLU A 144 18.22 -1.14 35.91
CA GLU A 144 19.14 -0.33 36.71
C GLU A 144 18.41 0.43 37.83
N ASP A 145 19.06 0.57 38.98
CA ASP A 145 18.52 1.19 40.20
C ASP A 145 17.32 0.46 40.84
N ILE A 146 17.04 -0.79 40.46
CA ILE A 146 15.94 -1.57 41.05
C ILE A 146 16.14 -1.89 42.55
N ASP A 147 17.39 -1.88 43.02
CA ASP A 147 17.79 -2.08 44.42
C ASP A 147 17.69 -0.81 45.29
N LYS A 148 17.35 0.33 44.68
CA LYS A 148 17.28 1.65 45.33
C LYS A 148 15.86 2.08 45.68
N ASP A 149 14.96 1.13 45.94
CA ASP A 149 13.56 1.40 46.31
C ASP A 149 12.84 2.29 45.29
N THR A 150 13.12 2.06 44.01
CA THR A 150 12.61 2.86 42.87
C THR A 150 11.25 2.41 42.39
N VAL A 151 10.85 1.19 42.71
CA VAL A 151 9.57 0.57 42.32
C VAL A 151 9.02 -0.25 43.48
N ASP A 152 7.71 -0.48 43.46
CA ASP A 152 7.07 -1.33 44.45
C ASP A 152 7.31 -2.81 44.18
N PHE A 153 7.55 -3.55 45.26
CA PHE A 153 7.64 -5.00 45.25
C PHE A 153 6.35 -5.61 45.82
N GLN A 154 6.03 -6.81 45.36
CA GLN A 154 4.94 -7.62 45.87
C GLN A 154 5.45 -9.02 46.18
N ASP A 155 4.74 -9.73 47.05
CA ASP A 155 5.09 -11.10 47.40
C ASP A 155 4.96 -12.02 46.18
N THR A 156 5.83 -13.03 46.11
CA THR A 156 5.71 -14.12 45.12
C THR A 156 4.45 -14.94 45.37
N TYR A 157 4.08 -15.79 44.41
CA TYR A 157 2.86 -16.60 44.49
C TYR A 157 2.80 -17.52 45.72
N ASP A 158 3.95 -17.88 46.30
CA ASP A 158 4.13 -18.70 47.50
C ASP A 158 4.55 -17.89 48.74
N ALA A 159 4.64 -16.55 48.61
CA ALA A 159 5.10 -15.61 49.63
C ALA A 159 6.50 -15.92 50.22
N SER A 160 7.35 -16.67 49.49
CA SER A 160 8.72 -16.98 49.95
C SER A 160 9.75 -15.91 49.57
N GLY A 161 9.41 -15.03 48.63
CA GLY A 161 10.25 -13.92 48.19
C GLY A 161 9.43 -12.73 47.70
N GLN A 162 10.10 -11.79 47.04
CA GLN A 162 9.47 -10.59 46.47
C GLN A 162 9.81 -10.43 44.98
N GLU A 163 8.86 -9.90 44.22
CA GLU A 163 9.02 -9.54 42.81
C GLU A 163 8.59 -8.08 42.55
N PRO A 164 9.22 -7.39 41.58
CA PRO A 164 8.82 -6.02 41.25
C PRO A 164 7.48 -6.00 40.50
N ARG A 165 6.61 -5.05 40.84
CA ARG A 165 5.35 -4.82 40.11
C ARG A 165 5.58 -4.28 38.70
N VAL A 166 6.53 -3.37 38.58
CA VAL A 166 7.02 -2.77 37.33
C VAL A 166 8.54 -2.65 37.39
N LEU A 167 9.20 -2.58 36.24
CA LEU A 167 10.63 -2.32 36.17
C LEU A 167 10.93 -0.80 36.12
N PRO A 168 12.04 -0.32 36.69
CA PRO A 168 12.45 1.09 36.64
C PRO A 168 12.97 1.51 35.25
N ALA A 169 12.20 1.20 34.20
CA ALA A 169 12.58 1.37 32.81
C ALA A 169 13.05 2.79 32.50
N ARG A 170 14.23 2.93 31.86
CA ARG A 170 14.82 4.23 31.46
C ARG A 170 14.40 4.72 30.08
N PHE A 171 13.75 3.88 29.28
CA PHE A 171 13.19 4.26 27.98
C PHE A 171 11.79 3.64 27.77
N PRO A 172 10.97 4.17 26.83
CA PRO A 172 9.57 3.75 26.65
C PRO A 172 9.46 2.41 25.92
N ALA A 173 9.83 1.32 26.59
CA ALA A 173 9.95 0.00 25.96
C ALA A 173 8.64 -0.53 25.33
N LEU A 174 7.47 -0.10 25.84
CA LEU A 174 6.17 -0.45 25.26
C LEU A 174 6.05 0.00 23.80
N LEU A 175 6.45 1.24 23.51
CA LEU A 175 6.40 1.80 22.16
C LEU A 175 7.53 1.25 21.30
N VAL A 176 8.74 1.14 21.85
CA VAL A 176 9.92 0.67 21.12
C VAL A 176 9.74 -0.76 20.61
N ASN A 177 9.33 -1.69 21.48
CA ASN A 177 9.20 -3.10 21.11
C ASN A 177 7.77 -3.50 20.71
N GLY A 178 6.78 -2.65 21.00
CA GLY A 178 5.38 -3.00 20.83
C GLY A 178 4.93 -4.09 21.80
N ALA A 179 3.68 -4.51 21.67
CA ALA A 179 3.12 -5.60 22.44
C ALA A 179 1.91 -6.21 21.73
N GLY A 180 1.80 -7.54 21.75
CA GLY A 180 0.62 -8.25 21.26
C GLY A 180 0.06 -9.17 22.33
N GLY A 181 -1.26 -9.26 22.47
CA GLY A 181 -1.89 -10.13 23.46
C GLY A 181 -3.41 -10.17 23.37
N ILE A 182 -3.99 -11.33 23.68
CA ILE A 182 -5.45 -11.52 23.75
C ILE A 182 -5.81 -11.79 25.21
N ALA A 183 -6.74 -10.99 25.73
CA ALA A 183 -7.29 -11.11 27.08
C ALA A 183 -8.77 -11.56 27.01
N VAL A 184 -9.44 -11.67 28.16
CA VAL A 184 -10.88 -11.94 28.19
C VAL A 184 -11.62 -10.64 27.85
N GLY A 185 -12.29 -10.62 26.69
CA GLY A 185 -13.09 -9.47 26.23
C GLY A 185 -12.28 -8.30 25.65
N MET A 186 -10.94 -8.38 25.61
CA MET A 186 -10.06 -7.33 25.10
C MET A 186 -8.86 -7.94 24.36
N ALA A 187 -8.23 -7.15 23.50
CA ALA A 187 -6.97 -7.50 22.85
C ALA A 187 -6.07 -6.27 22.82
N THR A 188 -4.77 -6.48 22.69
CA THR A 188 -3.77 -5.44 22.46
C THR A 188 -2.88 -5.84 21.28
N ASN A 189 -2.56 -4.88 20.43
CA ASN A 189 -1.62 -5.01 19.34
C ASN A 189 -0.99 -3.64 19.05
N ILE A 190 0.12 -3.37 19.73
CA ILE A 190 0.89 -2.12 19.64
C ILE A 190 2.09 -2.39 18.71
N PRO A 191 2.26 -1.61 17.63
CA PRO A 191 3.39 -1.80 16.72
C PRO A 191 4.70 -1.31 17.37
N PRO A 192 5.86 -1.88 16.99
CA PRO A 192 7.16 -1.38 17.41
C PRO A 192 7.51 -0.04 16.74
N HIS A 193 8.40 0.71 17.37
CA HIS A 193 8.86 2.03 16.92
C HIS A 193 10.37 2.17 17.07
N ASN A 194 10.93 3.17 16.39
CA ASN A 194 12.34 3.44 16.49
C ASN A 194 12.70 4.01 17.87
N LEU A 195 13.74 3.47 18.51
CA LEU A 195 14.19 3.91 19.84
C LEU A 195 14.55 5.40 19.87
N VAL A 196 15.21 5.90 18.82
CA VAL A 196 15.67 7.29 18.75
C VAL A 196 14.48 8.24 18.67
N GLU A 197 13.54 7.95 17.77
CA GLU A 197 12.31 8.71 17.58
C GLU A 197 11.48 8.76 18.87
N VAL A 198 11.30 7.61 19.54
CA VAL A 198 10.53 7.50 20.78
C VAL A 198 11.19 8.24 21.95
N CYS A 199 12.52 8.13 22.11
CA CYS A 199 13.26 8.91 23.12
C CYS A 199 13.14 10.41 22.86
N ASN A 200 13.29 10.85 21.60
CA ASN A 200 13.12 12.26 21.25
C ASN A 200 11.67 12.72 21.46
N GLY A 201 10.66 11.90 21.17
CA GLY A 201 9.26 12.21 21.44
C GLY A 201 8.96 12.34 22.93
N ALA A 202 9.51 11.47 23.77
CA ALA A 202 9.40 11.60 25.23
C ALA A 202 10.06 12.91 25.74
N ILE A 203 11.20 13.30 25.16
CA ILE A 203 11.87 14.57 25.46
C ILE A 203 11.01 15.76 25.01
N ALA A 204 10.46 15.72 23.80
CA ALA A 204 9.62 16.79 23.26
C ALA A 204 8.36 17.02 24.10
N VAL A 205 7.72 15.95 24.59
CA VAL A 205 6.58 16.01 25.51
C VAL A 205 6.95 16.65 26.86
N MET A 206 8.19 16.46 27.34
CA MET A 206 8.67 17.14 28.56
C MET A 206 8.92 18.63 28.32
N GLU A 207 9.48 19.00 27.15
CA GLU A 207 9.80 20.38 26.80
C GLU A 207 8.55 21.21 26.46
N ASN A 208 7.59 20.59 25.78
CA ASN A 208 6.31 21.17 25.44
C ASN A 208 5.17 20.20 25.83
N PRO A 209 4.63 20.29 27.05
CA PRO A 209 3.50 19.45 27.49
C PRO A 209 2.20 19.67 26.69
N ALA A 210 2.13 20.71 25.87
CA ALA A 210 1.00 21.03 25.00
C ALA A 210 1.25 20.66 23.53
N ILE A 211 2.33 19.93 23.23
CA ILE A 211 2.65 19.46 21.88
C ILE A 211 1.47 18.71 21.29
N ASP A 212 1.10 19.05 20.06
CA ASP A 212 0.01 18.35 19.37
C ASP A 212 0.52 17.06 18.69
N LEU A 213 -0.42 16.24 18.24
CA LEU A 213 -0.07 14.98 17.58
C LEU A 213 0.66 15.20 16.26
N THR A 214 0.36 16.26 15.52
CA THR A 214 0.95 16.52 14.21
C THR A 214 2.43 16.89 14.35
N GLU A 215 2.76 17.79 15.29
CA GLU A 215 4.13 18.13 15.67
C GLU A 215 4.89 16.90 16.19
N LEU A 216 4.24 16.08 17.04
CA LEU A 216 4.86 14.86 17.54
C LEU A 216 5.15 13.85 16.41
N MET A 217 4.29 13.78 15.39
CA MET A 217 4.50 12.92 14.22
C MET A 217 5.63 13.38 13.31
N GLU A 218 6.12 14.62 13.42
CA GLU A 218 7.37 15.03 12.76
C GLU A 218 8.59 14.35 13.41
N ILE A 219 8.48 14.02 14.71
CA ILE A 219 9.53 13.35 15.49
C ILE A 219 9.37 11.83 15.45
N ILE A 220 8.13 11.33 15.50
CA ILE A 220 7.76 9.92 15.40
C ILE A 220 6.86 9.74 14.15
N PRO A 221 7.44 9.60 12.94
CA PRO A 221 6.67 9.52 11.70
C PRO A 221 5.71 8.33 11.64
N GLY A 222 6.07 7.23 12.30
CA GLY A 222 5.29 6.00 12.28
C GLY A 222 6.03 4.80 12.87
N PRO A 223 5.39 3.62 12.89
CA PRO A 223 5.99 2.36 13.31
C PRO A 223 7.31 2.04 12.61
N ASP A 224 8.25 1.40 13.29
CA ASP A 224 9.51 0.90 12.74
C ASP A 224 9.61 -0.60 13.01
N PHE A 225 9.33 -1.41 12.00
CA PHE A 225 9.26 -2.85 12.12
C PHE A 225 10.65 -3.48 12.05
N PRO A 226 10.91 -4.57 12.81
CA PRO A 226 12.20 -5.24 12.81
C PRO A 226 12.60 -5.79 11.44
N THR A 227 11.64 -6.19 10.60
CA THR A 227 11.88 -6.72 9.26
C THR A 227 12.03 -5.65 8.18
N GLY A 228 11.92 -4.36 8.52
CA GLY A 228 11.93 -3.25 7.56
C GLY A 228 10.59 -3.13 6.83
N GLY A 229 10.64 -3.20 5.51
CA GLY A 229 9.51 -3.09 4.59
C GLY A 229 9.07 -1.66 4.34
N LEU A 230 7.97 -1.56 3.60
CA LEU A 230 7.30 -0.31 3.26
C LEU A 230 5.98 -0.20 4.04
N ILE A 231 5.68 0.99 4.55
CA ILE A 231 4.33 1.37 4.98
C ILE A 231 3.68 2.19 3.87
N LEU A 232 2.44 1.85 3.52
CA LEU A 232 1.67 2.56 2.49
C LEU A 232 0.65 3.48 3.15
N GLY A 233 0.83 4.78 2.94
CA GLY A 233 -0.04 5.83 3.47
C GLY A 233 0.12 6.08 4.97
N ARG A 234 -0.35 7.26 5.42
CA ARG A 234 -0.23 7.72 6.81
C ARG A 234 -1.53 7.72 7.60
N THR A 235 -2.68 7.62 6.93
CA THR A 235 -4.01 7.67 7.57
C THR A 235 -4.18 6.59 8.65
N GLY A 236 -3.70 5.38 8.37
CA GLY A 236 -3.73 4.27 9.32
C GLY A 236 -2.91 4.54 10.59
N ILE A 237 -1.74 5.15 10.42
CA ILE A 237 -0.83 5.55 11.49
C ILE A 237 -1.47 6.65 12.34
N TYR A 238 -1.97 7.70 11.69
CA TYR A 238 -2.61 8.84 12.36
C TYR A 238 -3.79 8.38 13.21
N ASN A 239 -4.67 7.52 12.68
CA ASN A 239 -5.79 6.98 13.44
C ASN A 239 -5.32 6.15 14.65
N ALA A 240 -4.29 5.32 14.47
CA ALA A 240 -3.72 4.53 15.55
C ALA A 240 -3.18 5.42 16.67
N TYR A 241 -2.50 6.52 16.34
CA TYR A 241 -1.96 7.44 17.33
C TYR A 241 -3.01 8.35 17.97
N SER A 242 -4.02 8.81 17.22
CA SER A 242 -5.04 9.75 17.73
C SER A 242 -6.17 9.08 18.49
N THR A 243 -6.48 7.81 18.19
CA THR A 243 -7.60 7.08 18.82
C THR A 243 -7.20 5.80 19.55
N GLY A 244 -5.94 5.37 19.42
CA GLY A 244 -5.48 4.05 19.86
C GLY A 244 -5.86 2.90 18.93
N ARG A 245 -6.52 3.15 17.78
CA ARG A 245 -6.90 2.12 16.80
C ARG A 245 -6.64 2.55 15.36
N GLY A 246 -6.07 1.66 14.57
CA GLY A 246 -5.80 1.93 13.15
C GLY A 246 -5.37 0.69 12.39
N SER A 247 -5.32 0.79 11.06
CA SER A 247 -4.82 -0.27 10.19
C SER A 247 -3.64 0.26 9.39
N VAL A 248 -2.45 -0.26 9.65
CA VAL A 248 -1.21 0.15 8.97
C VAL A 248 -0.90 -0.85 7.87
N VAL A 249 -0.98 -0.43 6.61
CA VAL A 249 -0.69 -1.31 5.47
C VAL A 249 0.82 -1.46 5.34
N MET A 250 1.29 -2.71 5.30
CA MET A 250 2.69 -3.08 5.19
C MET A 250 2.92 -3.83 3.87
N ARG A 251 4.00 -3.52 3.17
CA ARG A 251 4.39 -4.15 1.90
C ARG A 251 5.86 -4.54 1.95
N GLY A 252 6.19 -5.72 1.41
CA GLY A 252 7.57 -6.17 1.29
C GLY A 252 8.35 -5.34 0.27
N LYS A 253 9.65 -5.18 0.49
CA LYS A 253 10.53 -4.44 -0.41
C LYS A 253 11.01 -5.36 -1.52
N VAL A 254 10.87 -4.89 -2.75
CA VAL A 254 11.25 -5.64 -3.95
C VAL A 254 12.04 -4.76 -4.92
N HIS A 255 12.82 -5.39 -5.79
CA HIS A 255 13.39 -4.77 -6.98
C HIS A 255 13.38 -5.77 -8.14
N VAL A 256 13.53 -5.27 -9.36
CA VAL A 256 13.58 -6.09 -10.59
C VAL A 256 15.04 -6.28 -11.01
N GLU A 257 15.41 -7.50 -11.37
CA GLU A 257 16.72 -7.85 -11.93
C GLU A 257 16.55 -8.45 -13.33
N GLU A 258 17.40 -8.04 -14.28
CA GLU A 258 17.49 -8.67 -15.59
C GLU A 258 18.23 -10.01 -15.51
N MET A 259 17.70 -11.01 -16.21
CA MET A 259 18.26 -12.35 -16.32
C MET A 259 18.71 -12.67 -17.75
N ARG A 260 19.41 -13.81 -17.91
CA ARG A 260 19.88 -14.27 -19.22
C ARG A 260 18.73 -14.62 -20.16
N GLY A 261 18.83 -14.14 -21.40
CA GLY A 261 17.91 -14.44 -22.49
C GLY A 261 16.58 -13.70 -22.38
N ASP A 262 16.67 -12.40 -22.10
CA ASP A 262 15.58 -11.41 -22.05
C ASP A 262 14.45 -11.80 -21.09
N ARG A 263 14.83 -12.31 -19.91
CA ARG A 263 13.90 -12.63 -18.83
C ARG A 263 14.13 -11.68 -17.66
N GLU A 264 13.09 -11.38 -16.92
CA GLU A 264 13.19 -10.59 -15.69
C GLU A 264 12.93 -11.47 -14.46
N ALA A 265 13.42 -11.02 -13.31
CA ALA A 265 13.11 -11.59 -12.01
C ALA A 265 12.71 -10.51 -11.01
N ILE A 266 11.69 -10.82 -10.20
CA ILE A 266 11.31 -10.01 -9.05
C ILE A 266 12.05 -10.56 -7.84
N VAL A 267 12.84 -9.72 -7.18
CA VAL A 267 13.59 -10.08 -5.98
C VAL A 267 12.98 -9.42 -4.76
N ILE A 268 12.56 -10.22 -3.79
CA ILE A 268 12.06 -9.74 -2.48
C ILE A 268 13.24 -9.72 -1.51
N THR A 269 13.53 -8.53 -0.96
CA THR A 269 14.63 -8.31 -0.01
C THR A 269 14.15 -8.11 1.43
N GLU A 270 12.89 -7.70 1.61
CA GLU A 270 12.29 -7.48 2.93
C GLU A 270 10.84 -7.97 2.95
N VAL A 271 10.44 -8.62 4.03
CA VAL A 271 9.08 -9.16 4.21
C VAL A 271 8.29 -8.35 5.24
N PRO A 272 6.95 -8.22 5.09
CA PRO A 272 6.14 -7.54 6.10
C PRO A 272 6.27 -8.18 7.48
N TYR A 273 6.09 -7.37 8.53
CA TYR A 273 6.19 -7.83 9.91
C TYR A 273 5.17 -8.92 10.23
N GLN A 274 5.61 -9.94 10.99
CA GLN A 274 4.82 -11.13 11.37
C GLN A 274 4.34 -11.99 10.19
N VAL A 275 4.97 -11.88 9.03
CA VAL A 275 4.76 -12.80 7.91
C VAL A 275 5.82 -13.90 7.94
N ASN A 276 5.37 -15.15 7.90
CA ASN A 276 6.25 -16.30 7.72
C ASN A 276 6.70 -16.38 6.24
N LYS A 277 8.01 -16.35 5.99
CA LYS A 277 8.57 -16.32 4.64
C LYS A 277 8.26 -17.61 3.87
N ALA A 278 8.46 -18.78 4.47
CA ALA A 278 8.17 -20.07 3.85
C ALA A 278 6.68 -20.21 3.46
N SER A 279 5.75 -19.86 4.35
CA SER A 279 4.31 -19.88 4.05
C SER A 279 3.90 -18.87 2.98
N MET A 280 4.56 -17.70 2.93
CA MET A 280 4.35 -16.72 1.86
C MET A 280 4.77 -17.29 0.50
N ILE A 281 5.92 -17.94 0.42
CA ILE A 281 6.43 -18.60 -0.79
C ILE A 281 5.51 -19.76 -1.20
N GLU A 282 5.09 -20.58 -0.25
CA GLU A 282 4.13 -21.67 -0.50
C GLU A 282 2.83 -21.12 -1.10
N LYS A 283 2.32 -20.00 -0.56
CA LYS A 283 1.12 -19.35 -1.08
C LYS A 283 1.31 -18.82 -2.51
N MET A 284 2.48 -18.25 -2.81
CA MET A 284 2.81 -17.83 -4.18
C MET A 284 2.80 -19.02 -5.14
N ALA A 285 3.46 -20.12 -4.76
CA ALA A 285 3.51 -21.34 -5.57
C ALA A 285 2.12 -21.98 -5.77
N GLU A 286 1.26 -21.97 -4.75
CA GLU A 286 -0.14 -22.40 -4.84
C GLU A 286 -0.91 -21.58 -5.89
N LEU A 287 -0.81 -20.24 -5.82
CA LEU A 287 -1.51 -19.34 -6.76
C LEU A 287 -1.03 -19.51 -8.21
N VAL A 288 0.26 -19.80 -8.42
CA VAL A 288 0.81 -20.12 -9.75
C VAL A 288 0.26 -21.46 -10.24
N ARG A 289 0.21 -22.48 -9.37
CA ARG A 289 -0.33 -23.81 -9.71
C ARG A 289 -1.82 -23.77 -10.05
N GLU A 290 -2.59 -22.95 -9.34
CA GLU A 290 -4.02 -22.71 -9.59
C GLU A 290 -4.29 -21.84 -10.82
N LYS A 291 -3.24 -21.34 -11.50
CA LYS A 291 -3.33 -20.36 -12.60
C LYS A 291 -4.07 -19.08 -12.22
N ARG A 292 -4.02 -18.70 -10.93
CA ARG A 292 -4.51 -17.40 -10.46
C ARG A 292 -3.50 -16.29 -10.74
N ILE A 293 -2.21 -16.61 -10.72
CA ILE A 293 -1.12 -15.76 -11.17
C ILE A 293 -0.42 -16.49 -12.31
N GLU A 294 -0.41 -15.89 -13.49
CA GLU A 294 0.30 -16.41 -14.66
C GLU A 294 1.58 -15.62 -14.91
N GLY A 295 2.46 -16.10 -15.79
CA GLY A 295 3.71 -15.42 -16.14
C GLY A 295 4.90 -15.68 -15.19
N ILE A 296 4.71 -16.36 -14.06
CA ILE A 296 5.82 -16.85 -13.22
C ILE A 296 6.31 -18.21 -13.75
N SER A 297 7.62 -18.39 -13.85
CA SER A 297 8.27 -19.63 -14.28
C SER A 297 8.84 -20.45 -13.13
N ASP A 298 9.47 -19.80 -12.15
CA ASP A 298 10.13 -20.45 -11.02
C ASP A 298 10.14 -19.53 -9.79
N ILE A 299 10.20 -20.11 -8.59
CA ILE A 299 10.32 -19.38 -7.33
C ILE A 299 11.40 -20.05 -6.48
N ARG A 300 12.45 -19.29 -6.12
CA ARG A 300 13.58 -19.77 -5.33
C ARG A 300 13.79 -18.93 -4.08
N ASP A 301 14.22 -19.58 -3.00
CA ASP A 301 14.72 -18.90 -1.82
C ASP A 301 16.25 -18.98 -1.77
N GLU A 302 16.90 -17.84 -1.99
CA GLU A 302 18.35 -17.65 -1.96
C GLU A 302 18.78 -16.87 -0.70
N SER A 303 17.92 -16.81 0.32
CA SER A 303 18.22 -16.12 1.58
C SER A 303 19.41 -16.75 2.31
N ASP A 304 20.25 -15.90 2.89
CA ASP A 304 21.43 -16.32 3.65
C ASP A 304 21.55 -15.54 4.97
N ARG A 305 22.74 -15.54 5.59
CA ARG A 305 22.98 -14.79 6.83
C ARG A 305 23.09 -13.27 6.62
N GLN A 306 23.22 -12.81 5.37
CA GLN A 306 23.34 -11.39 5.04
C GLN A 306 21.98 -10.73 4.79
N GLY A 307 20.96 -11.50 4.42
CA GLY A 307 19.60 -10.99 4.29
C GLY A 307 18.64 -11.95 3.61
N TYR A 308 17.41 -11.48 3.44
CA TYR A 308 16.39 -12.21 2.69
C TYR A 308 16.60 -11.97 1.19
N ARG A 309 16.46 -13.05 0.41
CA ARG A 309 16.48 -12.98 -1.05
C ARG A 309 15.57 -14.06 -1.61
N VAL A 310 14.33 -13.71 -1.89
CA VAL A 310 13.40 -14.59 -2.60
C VAL A 310 13.32 -14.14 -4.05
N VAL A 311 13.66 -15.04 -4.97
CA VAL A 311 13.75 -14.76 -6.41
C VAL A 311 12.55 -15.39 -7.11
N ILE A 312 11.76 -14.57 -7.78
CA ILE A 312 10.61 -14.99 -8.58
C ILE A 312 10.99 -14.76 -10.05
N GLU A 313 11.30 -15.83 -10.77
CA GLU A 313 11.64 -15.73 -12.18
C GLU A 313 10.37 -15.63 -13.03
N LEU A 314 10.41 -14.76 -14.04
CA LEU A 314 9.30 -14.54 -14.96
C LEU A 314 9.52 -15.25 -16.30
N LYS A 315 8.42 -15.48 -17.03
CA LYS A 315 8.41 -15.98 -18.42
C LYS A 315 8.80 -14.86 -19.40
N ARG A 316 9.22 -15.22 -20.62
CA ARG A 316 9.84 -14.31 -21.61
C ARG A 316 8.99 -13.13 -22.10
N ASP A 317 7.69 -13.09 -21.83
CA ASP A 317 6.79 -12.00 -22.27
C ASP A 317 5.85 -11.55 -21.14
N ALA A 318 6.24 -11.83 -19.89
CA ALA A 318 5.43 -11.54 -18.72
C ALA A 318 5.56 -10.06 -18.32
N ASN A 319 4.43 -9.37 -18.14
CA ASN A 319 4.44 -8.01 -17.62
C ASN A 319 4.76 -8.03 -16.11
N THR A 320 5.95 -7.54 -15.77
CA THR A 320 6.49 -7.55 -14.40
C THR A 320 5.65 -6.75 -13.41
N GLU A 321 5.18 -5.56 -13.80
CA GLU A 321 4.35 -4.71 -12.93
C GLU A 321 3.02 -5.39 -12.58
N VAL A 322 2.36 -6.00 -13.57
CA VAL A 322 1.10 -6.72 -13.36
C VAL A 322 1.28 -7.90 -12.41
N ILE A 323 2.33 -8.70 -12.60
CA ILE A 323 2.61 -9.84 -11.71
C ILE A 323 2.92 -9.35 -10.31
N LEU A 324 3.71 -8.27 -10.18
CA LEU A 324 4.02 -7.70 -8.89
C LEU A 324 2.76 -7.21 -8.15
N ASN A 325 1.86 -6.53 -8.86
CA ASN A 325 0.57 -6.10 -8.31
C ASN A 325 -0.29 -7.30 -7.88
N GLN A 326 -0.33 -8.36 -8.69
CA GLN A 326 -1.02 -9.60 -8.32
C GLN A 326 -0.41 -10.27 -7.08
N LEU A 327 0.92 -10.29 -6.95
CA LEU A 327 1.62 -10.80 -5.77
C LEU A 327 1.22 -9.98 -4.53
N TYR A 328 1.23 -8.65 -4.60
CA TYR A 328 0.76 -7.81 -3.50
C TYR A 328 -0.71 -8.05 -3.15
N ARG A 329 -1.57 -8.22 -4.15
CA ARG A 329 -3.01 -8.41 -3.92
C ARG A 329 -3.36 -9.75 -3.30
N PHE A 330 -2.70 -10.82 -3.75
CA PHE A 330 -3.13 -12.19 -3.44
C PHE A 330 -2.23 -12.92 -2.45
N THR A 331 -1.07 -12.36 -2.09
CA THR A 331 -0.10 -13.00 -1.20
C THR A 331 0.14 -12.14 0.05
N PRO A 332 0.68 -12.73 1.14
CA PRO A 332 1.11 -11.99 2.32
C PRO A 332 2.26 -10.99 2.08
N LEU A 333 2.79 -10.85 0.86
CA LEU A 333 3.80 -9.85 0.52
C LEU A 333 3.29 -8.42 0.72
N GLN A 334 1.97 -8.21 0.71
CA GLN A 334 1.33 -7.04 1.29
C GLN A 334 0.23 -7.48 2.26
N THR A 335 0.21 -6.86 3.44
CA THR A 335 -0.77 -7.16 4.49
C THR A 335 -1.05 -5.91 5.31
N SER A 336 -1.86 -6.02 6.35
CA SER A 336 -2.14 -4.92 7.27
C SER A 336 -1.87 -5.30 8.72
N PHE A 337 -1.29 -4.37 9.47
CA PHE A 337 -1.16 -4.44 10.91
C PHE A 337 -2.32 -3.71 11.56
N GLY A 338 -3.24 -4.46 12.19
CA GLY A 338 -4.34 -3.90 12.97
C GLY A 338 -3.85 -3.39 14.33
N ALA A 339 -3.55 -2.10 14.42
CA ALA A 339 -3.15 -1.46 15.66
C ALA A 339 -4.33 -1.33 16.62
N ASN A 340 -4.15 -1.78 17.85
CA ASN A 340 -5.10 -1.68 18.95
C ASN A 340 -4.33 -1.46 20.25
N MET A 341 -4.18 -0.21 20.63
CA MET A 341 -3.27 0.26 21.66
C MET A 341 -3.91 0.20 23.05
N VAL A 342 -3.93 -1.00 23.63
CA VAL A 342 -4.46 -1.26 24.97
C VAL A 342 -3.34 -1.65 25.93
N ALA A 343 -3.23 -0.95 27.05
CA ALA A 343 -2.25 -1.25 28.10
C ALA A 343 -2.86 -1.07 29.49
N LEU A 344 -2.18 -1.59 30.51
CA LEU A 344 -2.53 -1.34 31.90
C LEU A 344 -1.93 -0.01 32.35
N ASN A 345 -2.77 0.89 32.84
CA ASN A 345 -2.39 2.14 33.47
C ASN A 345 -2.79 2.08 34.96
N GLY A 346 -1.81 1.90 35.85
CA GLY A 346 -2.10 1.70 37.28
C GLY A 346 -2.98 0.48 37.57
N GLY A 347 -2.87 -0.59 36.75
CA GLY A 347 -3.66 -1.81 36.86
C GLY A 347 -5.03 -1.79 36.17
N LYS A 348 -5.41 -0.68 35.52
CA LYS A 348 -6.65 -0.58 34.74
C LYS A 348 -6.38 -0.71 33.24
N PRO A 349 -7.10 -1.58 32.51
CA PRO A 349 -6.94 -1.68 31.06
C PRO A 349 -7.58 -0.48 30.36
N GLU A 350 -6.78 0.28 29.62
CA GLU A 350 -7.21 1.50 28.94
C GLU A 350 -6.78 1.46 27.47
N VAL A 351 -7.62 1.99 26.58
CA VAL A 351 -7.21 2.33 25.21
C VAL A 351 -6.45 3.64 25.32
N MET A 352 -5.21 3.69 24.84
CA MET A 352 -4.32 4.83 25.02
C MET A 352 -3.85 5.34 23.66
N THR A 353 -3.75 6.67 23.53
CA THR A 353 -3.12 7.33 22.39
C THR A 353 -1.59 7.32 22.52
N LEU A 354 -0.88 7.71 21.46
CA LEU A 354 0.59 7.86 21.51
C LEU A 354 1.01 8.87 22.61
N LEU A 355 0.31 9.99 22.71
CA LEU A 355 0.54 11.01 23.73
C LEU A 355 0.29 10.48 25.14
N ASP A 356 -0.80 9.74 25.36
CA ASP A 356 -1.11 9.15 26.67
C ASP A 356 0.01 8.21 27.15
N MET A 357 0.55 7.38 26.25
CA MET A 357 1.65 6.46 26.58
C MET A 357 2.93 7.20 26.93
N LEU A 358 3.29 8.25 26.19
CA LEU A 358 4.48 9.07 26.47
C LEU A 358 4.33 9.83 27.79
N HIS A 359 3.16 10.44 28.04
CA HIS A 359 2.87 11.11 29.30
C HIS A 359 2.95 10.15 30.50
N ALA A 360 2.37 8.96 30.38
CA ALA A 360 2.41 7.95 31.43
C ALA A 360 3.85 7.49 31.73
N PHE A 361 4.67 7.30 30.69
CA PHE A 361 6.08 6.96 30.85
C PHE A 361 6.88 8.10 31.52
N VAL A 362 6.72 9.35 31.06
CA VAL A 362 7.41 10.52 31.63
C VAL A 362 7.05 10.69 33.11
N ALA A 363 5.76 10.62 33.46
CA ALA A 363 5.31 10.71 34.85
C ALA A 363 5.92 9.60 35.72
N PHE A 364 5.99 8.36 35.20
CA PHE A 364 6.64 7.25 35.87
C PHE A 364 8.15 7.48 36.05
N ARG A 365 8.86 8.02 35.06
CA ARG A 365 10.27 8.38 35.20
C ARG A 365 10.50 9.44 36.27
N GLU A 366 9.69 10.49 36.30
CA GLU A 366 9.78 11.52 37.36
C GLU A 366 9.62 10.89 38.76
N GLU A 367 8.69 9.94 38.92
CA GLU A 367 8.50 9.18 40.16
C GLU A 367 9.74 8.35 40.53
N VAL A 368 10.28 7.57 39.57
CA VAL A 368 11.46 6.72 39.76
C VAL A 368 12.67 7.56 40.18
N ILE A 369 12.91 8.71 39.52
CA ILE A 369 14.01 9.63 39.88
C ILE A 369 13.80 10.21 41.28
N SER A 370 12.57 10.60 41.63
CA SER A 370 12.25 11.10 42.97
C SER A 370 12.54 10.03 44.04
N ARG A 371 12.09 8.78 43.82
CA ARG A 371 12.32 7.66 44.75
C ARG A 371 13.80 7.32 44.88
N ARG A 372 14.53 7.23 43.77
CA ARG A 372 15.99 7.01 43.75
C ARG A 372 16.72 8.09 44.57
N THR A 373 16.36 9.34 44.34
CA THR A 373 16.99 10.49 45.02
C THR A 373 16.67 10.48 46.52
N LYS A 374 15.43 10.16 46.92
CA LYS A 374 15.07 9.98 48.34
C LYS A 374 15.83 8.83 49.01
N PHE A 375 16.02 7.71 48.30
CA PHE A 375 16.80 6.58 48.80
C PHE A 375 18.26 6.98 49.05
N LEU A 376 18.89 7.62 48.05
CA LEU A 376 20.27 8.09 48.15
C LEU A 376 20.43 9.15 49.24
N LEU A 377 19.49 10.09 49.34
CA LEU A 377 19.46 11.10 50.41
C LEU A 377 19.36 10.45 51.80
N ARG A 378 18.49 9.46 51.98
CA ARG A 378 18.37 8.73 53.25
C ARG A 378 19.70 8.04 53.60
N LYS A 379 20.30 7.31 52.65
CA LYS A 379 21.59 6.64 52.86
C LYS A 379 22.72 7.63 53.17
N ALA A 380 22.76 8.75 52.47
CA ALA A 380 23.73 9.83 52.71
C ALA A 380 23.54 10.44 54.10
N ARG A 381 22.31 10.72 54.52
CA ARG A 381 21.98 11.21 55.87
C ARG A 381 22.35 10.22 56.97
N ASP A 382 22.03 8.94 56.81
CA ASP A 382 22.40 7.89 57.76
C ASP A 382 23.93 7.80 57.93
N ARG A 383 24.67 7.87 56.82
CA ARG A 383 26.14 7.87 56.84
C ARG A 383 26.71 9.14 57.47
N ALA A 384 26.18 10.30 57.10
CA ALA A 384 26.59 11.60 57.65
C ALA A 384 26.33 11.68 59.16
N HIS A 385 25.19 11.15 59.64
CA HIS A 385 24.87 11.07 61.05
C HIS A 385 25.96 10.34 61.84
N VAL A 386 26.37 9.16 61.37
CA VAL A 386 27.45 8.41 62.01
C VAL A 386 28.78 9.17 61.98
N LEU A 387 29.15 9.75 60.83
CA LEU A 387 30.41 10.48 60.68
C LEU A 387 30.48 11.75 61.54
N VAL A 388 29.36 12.46 61.73
CA VAL A 388 29.28 13.61 62.66
C VAL A 388 29.63 13.18 64.07
N GLY A 389 29.11 12.03 64.53
CA GLY A 389 29.45 11.48 65.84
C GLY A 389 30.94 11.15 65.96
N LEU A 390 31.52 10.56 64.91
CA LEU A 390 32.96 10.26 64.87
C LEU A 390 33.80 11.55 64.88
N ALA A 391 33.42 12.58 64.13
CA ALA A 391 34.11 13.86 64.09
C ALA A 391 34.07 14.57 65.45
N ILE A 392 32.91 14.58 66.13
CA ILE A 392 32.78 15.10 67.50
C ILE A 392 33.68 14.32 68.46
N ALA A 393 33.70 12.99 68.35
CA ALA A 393 34.55 12.15 69.20
C ALA A 393 36.04 12.38 68.97
N VAL A 394 36.48 12.53 67.72
CA VAL A 394 37.88 12.81 67.38
C VAL A 394 38.28 14.23 67.84
N ALA A 395 37.39 15.22 67.71
CA ALA A 395 37.63 16.57 68.21
C ALA A 395 37.74 16.62 69.75
N ASN A 396 37.11 15.68 70.46
CA ASN A 396 37.07 15.61 71.93
C ASN A 396 37.72 14.33 72.49
N ILE A 397 38.74 13.81 71.82
CA ILE A 397 39.24 12.43 72.03
C ILE A 397 39.69 12.13 73.46
N ASP A 398 40.36 13.07 74.12
CA ASP A 398 40.86 12.86 75.49
C ASP A 398 39.72 12.67 76.49
N GLU A 399 38.64 13.44 76.35
CA GLU A 399 37.46 13.33 77.20
C GLU A 399 36.65 12.06 76.89
N VAL A 400 36.58 11.65 75.62
CA VAL A 400 35.96 10.38 75.21
C VAL A 400 36.73 9.19 75.80
N ILE A 401 38.06 9.16 75.68
CA ILE A 401 38.92 8.11 76.25
C ILE A 401 38.78 8.09 77.78
N LYS A 402 38.79 9.25 78.43
CA LYS A 402 38.63 9.35 79.88
C LYS A 402 37.29 8.77 80.33
N LEU A 403 36.18 9.10 79.66
CA LEU A 403 34.86 8.56 79.95
C LEU A 403 34.85 7.03 79.80
N ILE A 404 35.34 6.51 78.67
CA ILE A 404 35.38 5.07 78.39
C ILE A 404 36.24 4.33 79.42
N ARG A 405 37.38 4.88 79.84
CA ARG A 405 38.27 4.26 80.84
C ARG A 405 37.69 4.18 82.25
N HIS A 406 36.77 5.07 82.61
CA HIS A 406 36.15 5.09 83.94
C HIS A 406 34.81 4.36 83.98
N ALA A 407 34.20 4.07 82.82
CA ALA A 407 32.99 3.29 82.75
C ALA A 407 33.26 1.81 83.13
N PRO A 408 32.40 1.18 83.95
CA PRO A 408 32.62 -0.20 84.41
C PRO A 408 32.42 -1.25 83.30
N ASP A 409 31.64 -0.92 82.26
CA ASP A 409 31.30 -1.83 81.16
C ASP A 409 30.90 -1.02 79.90
N PRO A 410 30.85 -1.65 78.71
CA PRO A 410 30.52 -0.98 77.46
C PRO A 410 29.12 -0.37 77.39
N GLN A 411 28.12 -0.96 78.08
CA GLN A 411 26.77 -0.42 78.13
C GLN A 411 26.77 0.90 78.90
N SER A 412 27.40 0.91 80.08
CA SER A 412 27.57 2.12 80.89
C SER A 412 28.34 3.22 80.14
N ALA A 413 29.38 2.86 79.37
CA ALA A 413 30.13 3.81 78.55
C ALA A 413 29.25 4.44 77.46
N ARG A 414 28.46 3.61 76.78
CA ARG A 414 27.54 4.05 75.72
C ARG A 414 26.48 5.02 76.24
N ASP A 415 25.82 4.68 77.35
CA ASP A 415 24.78 5.53 77.96
C ASP A 415 25.35 6.88 78.42
N GLN A 416 26.59 6.88 78.94
CA GLN A 416 27.30 8.11 79.31
C GLN A 416 27.72 8.96 78.10
N LEU A 417 28.15 8.34 76.99
CA LEU A 417 28.47 9.05 75.75
C LEU A 417 27.25 9.78 75.18
N MET A 418 26.07 9.16 75.24
CA MET A 418 24.81 9.72 74.73
C MET A 418 24.25 10.85 75.62
N THR A 419 24.29 10.68 76.94
CA THR A 419 23.73 11.65 77.89
C THR A 419 24.60 12.89 78.07
N ARG A 420 25.92 12.76 77.87
CA ARG A 420 26.85 13.89 77.93
C ARG A 420 26.64 14.86 76.78
N ARG A 421 26.74 16.15 77.08
CA ARG A 421 26.74 17.27 76.11
C ARG A 421 28.15 17.49 75.57
N TRP A 422 28.31 17.43 74.25
CA TRP A 422 29.60 17.62 73.56
C TRP A 422 29.62 18.93 72.75
N PRO A 423 30.75 19.66 72.69
CA PRO A 423 30.89 20.79 71.78
C PRO A 423 30.79 20.36 70.32
N ALA A 424 30.01 21.08 69.50
CA ALA A 424 29.73 20.70 68.11
C ALA A 424 29.92 21.84 67.08
N SER A 425 30.59 22.94 67.45
CA SER A 425 30.80 24.12 66.60
C SER A 425 31.38 23.77 65.22
N ASP A 426 32.33 22.84 65.17
CA ASP A 426 33.08 22.51 63.96
C ASP A 426 32.25 21.74 62.93
N VAL A 427 31.13 21.14 63.35
CA VAL A 427 30.24 20.31 62.51
C VAL A 427 28.80 20.80 62.51
N GLU A 428 28.53 21.98 63.08
CA GLU A 428 27.18 22.54 63.22
C GLU A 428 26.45 22.69 61.88
N ALA A 429 27.14 23.19 60.86
CA ALA A 429 26.56 23.36 59.53
C ALA A 429 26.07 22.03 58.92
N LEU A 430 26.82 20.94 59.15
CA LEU A 430 26.47 19.61 58.67
C LEU A 430 25.33 18.99 59.49
N ILE A 431 25.30 19.17 60.82
CA ILE A 431 24.18 18.71 61.66
C ILE A 431 22.87 19.35 61.19
N ARG A 432 22.89 20.66 60.90
CA ARG A 432 21.72 21.37 60.36
C ARG A 432 21.31 20.89 58.97
N LEU A 433 22.26 20.51 58.11
CA LEU A 433 22.00 20.00 56.77
C LEU A 433 21.39 18.58 56.77
N ILE A 434 21.86 17.72 57.69
CA ILE A 434 21.29 16.38 57.90
C ILE A 434 19.83 16.49 58.37
N ASP A 435 19.56 17.45 59.27
CA ASP A 435 18.24 17.73 59.85
C ASP A 435 17.55 16.46 60.42
N ASP A 436 18.29 15.67 61.21
CA ASP A 436 17.67 14.56 61.96
C ASP A 436 16.82 15.15 63.11
N PRO A 437 15.48 14.99 63.10
CA PRO A 437 14.61 15.54 64.13
C PRO A 437 14.86 14.95 65.51
N ARG A 438 15.50 13.78 65.60
CA ARG A 438 15.80 13.06 66.86
C ARG A 438 17.05 13.59 67.54
N HIS A 439 17.98 14.18 66.78
CA HIS A 439 19.29 14.59 67.27
C HIS A 439 19.68 15.98 66.73
N ARG A 440 19.19 17.01 67.41
CA ARG A 440 19.43 18.43 67.09
C ARG A 440 20.50 19.02 68.00
N ILE A 441 21.08 20.14 67.57
CA ILE A 441 21.95 20.96 68.42
C ILE A 441 21.10 21.55 69.55
N ASN A 442 21.60 21.46 70.77
CA ASN A 442 20.99 22.04 71.96
C ASN A 442 21.08 23.59 71.90
N GLU A 443 20.20 24.29 72.64
CA GLU A 443 20.20 25.76 72.67
C GLU A 443 21.53 26.39 73.13
N ASP A 444 22.36 25.62 73.85
CA ASP A 444 23.68 26.03 74.35
C ASP A 444 24.83 25.73 73.37
N GLY A 445 24.54 25.29 72.14
CA GLY A 445 25.54 24.95 71.11
C GLY A 445 26.22 23.59 71.32
N THR A 446 25.73 22.78 72.25
CA THR A 446 26.21 21.41 72.47
C THR A 446 25.37 20.36 71.72
N TYR A 447 25.89 19.14 71.61
CA TYR A 447 25.23 18.03 70.92
C TYR A 447 25.26 16.76 71.77
N ASN A 448 24.14 16.03 71.76
CA ASN A 448 24.00 14.74 72.42
C ASN A 448 24.05 13.62 71.38
N LEU A 449 24.96 12.65 71.59
CA LEU A 449 25.20 11.57 70.65
C LEU A 449 24.01 10.58 70.63
N SER A 450 23.71 10.05 69.44
CA SER A 450 22.77 8.95 69.26
C SER A 450 23.36 7.60 69.69
N GLU A 451 22.50 6.60 69.85
CA GLU A 451 22.95 5.22 70.13
C GLU A 451 23.85 4.69 69.00
N GLU A 452 23.50 4.98 67.75
CA GLU A 452 24.28 4.58 66.56
C GLU A 452 25.65 5.26 66.54
N GLN A 453 25.70 6.56 66.83
CA GLN A 453 26.96 7.32 66.93
C GLN A 453 27.82 6.81 68.07
N ALA A 454 27.26 6.61 69.26
CA ALA A 454 27.99 6.08 70.42
C ALA A 454 28.57 4.68 70.15
N ARG A 455 27.80 3.81 69.48
CA ARG A 455 28.28 2.49 69.05
C ARG A 455 29.44 2.61 68.06
N ALA A 456 29.31 3.46 67.04
CA ALA A 456 30.37 3.67 66.05
C ALA A 456 31.66 4.23 66.68
N ILE A 457 31.54 5.10 67.70
CA ILE A 457 32.68 5.63 68.46
C ILE A 457 33.38 4.52 69.25
N LEU A 458 32.63 3.62 69.89
CA LEU A 458 33.21 2.48 70.64
C LEU A 458 33.89 1.46 69.71
N GLU A 459 33.48 1.38 68.45
CA GLU A 459 34.09 0.53 67.42
C GLU A 459 35.28 1.20 66.69
N LEU A 460 35.61 2.46 67.04
CA LEU A 460 36.66 3.25 66.41
C LEU A 460 38.05 2.62 66.66
N ARG A 461 38.79 2.38 65.58
CA ARG A 461 40.15 1.80 65.64
C ARG A 461 41.21 2.89 65.76
N LEU A 462 42.27 2.65 66.54
CA LEU A 462 43.36 3.62 66.79
C LEU A 462 43.97 4.23 65.51
N GLN A 463 44.01 3.50 64.39
CA GLN A 463 44.50 4.01 63.10
C GLN A 463 43.73 5.24 62.59
N ARG A 464 42.44 5.37 62.94
CA ARG A 464 41.58 6.51 62.57
C ARG A 464 41.83 7.77 63.41
N LEU A 465 42.67 7.68 64.45
CA LEU A 465 43.04 8.83 65.30
C LEU A 465 44.32 9.54 64.82
N THR A 466 44.91 9.09 63.72
CA THR A 466 46.01 9.82 63.07
C THR A 466 45.49 11.13 62.45
N ALA A 467 46.39 12.09 62.20
CA ALA A 467 46.03 13.33 61.50
C ALA A 467 45.35 13.02 60.15
N LEU A 468 45.93 12.09 59.38
CA LEU A 468 45.37 11.62 58.12
C LEU A 468 43.97 11.00 58.29
N GLY A 469 43.75 10.18 59.32
CA GLY A 469 42.44 9.59 59.60
C GLY A 469 41.36 10.61 59.99
N ARG A 470 41.76 11.70 60.66
CA ARG A 470 40.86 12.84 60.95
C ARG A 470 40.51 13.60 59.68
N ASP A 471 41.50 13.88 58.83
CA ASP A 471 41.30 14.58 57.56
C ASP A 471 40.40 13.75 56.63
N GLU A 472 40.60 12.43 56.55
CA GLU A 472 39.72 11.53 55.80
C GLU A 472 38.25 11.60 56.24
N ILE A 473 37.98 11.68 57.55
CA ILE A 473 36.62 11.81 58.08
C ILE A 473 36.01 13.17 57.71
N ALA A 474 36.81 14.24 57.78
CA ALA A 474 36.37 15.58 57.41
C ALA A 474 36.07 15.70 55.91
N ASP A 475 36.94 15.14 55.06
CA ASP A 475 36.77 15.10 53.61
C ASP A 475 35.53 14.27 53.21
N GLU A 476 35.33 13.11 53.84
CA GLU A 476 34.14 12.27 53.63
C GLU A 476 32.86 13.02 54.05
N LEU A 477 32.88 13.72 55.19
CA LEU A 477 31.77 14.55 55.66
C LEU A 477 31.43 15.69 54.70
N ASN A 478 32.43 16.42 54.22
CA ASN A 478 32.24 17.53 53.27
C ASN A 478 31.66 17.02 51.95
N LYS A 479 32.18 15.90 51.44
CA LYS A 479 31.67 15.26 50.23
C LYS A 479 30.21 14.86 50.38
N ILE A 480 29.87 14.17 51.47
CA ILE A 480 28.48 13.76 51.74
C ILE A 480 27.58 14.97 51.96
N GLY A 481 28.07 16.04 52.60
CA GLY A 481 27.35 17.30 52.71
C GLY A 481 26.98 17.89 51.34
N ALA A 482 27.91 17.89 50.38
CA ALA A 482 27.63 18.31 49.02
C ALA A 482 26.60 17.41 48.32
N GLU A 483 26.70 16.08 48.50
CA GLU A 483 25.71 15.12 47.96
C GLU A 483 24.30 15.34 48.55
N ILE A 484 24.19 15.55 49.86
CA ILE A 484 22.91 15.84 50.53
C ILE A 484 22.29 17.13 49.98
N ALA A 485 23.09 18.17 49.82
CA ALA A 485 22.62 19.45 49.27
C ALA A 485 22.11 19.29 47.82
N ASP A 486 22.85 18.57 46.97
CA ASP A 486 22.45 18.27 45.59
C ASP A 486 21.15 17.45 45.54
N PHE A 487 21.01 16.41 46.36
CA PHE A 487 19.78 15.61 46.43
C PHE A 487 18.57 16.42 46.91
N LEU A 488 18.75 17.30 47.88
CA LEU A 488 17.67 18.20 48.34
C LEU A 488 17.27 19.19 47.25
N GLU A 489 18.24 19.71 46.49
CA GLU A 489 17.97 20.59 45.34
C GLU A 489 17.19 19.85 44.24
N ILE A 490 17.60 18.62 43.89
CA ILE A 490 16.89 17.78 42.92
C ILE A 490 15.45 17.55 43.37
N LEU A 491 15.22 17.18 44.64
CA LEU A 491 13.87 16.94 45.16
C LEU A 491 13.01 18.19 45.26
N ALA A 492 13.62 19.37 45.40
CA ALA A 492 12.91 20.65 45.45
C ALA A 492 12.54 21.18 44.05
N SER A 493 13.20 20.71 42.97
CA SER A 493 13.05 21.24 41.62
C SER A 493 12.62 20.17 40.62
N ARG A 494 11.35 20.24 40.19
CA ARG A 494 10.84 19.39 39.10
C ARG A 494 11.67 19.55 37.82
N ALA A 495 12.15 20.75 37.53
CA ALA A 495 13.01 21.00 36.37
C ALA A 495 14.34 20.24 36.45
N ARG A 496 14.95 20.12 37.64
CA ARG A 496 16.17 19.30 37.83
C ARG A 496 15.87 17.82 37.64
N ILE A 497 14.72 17.33 38.13
CA ILE A 497 14.28 15.95 37.88
C ILE A 497 14.11 15.70 36.37
N GLN A 498 13.39 16.57 35.67
CA GLN A 498 13.18 16.44 34.22
C GLN A 498 14.49 16.51 33.45
N GLN A 499 15.45 17.34 33.88
CA GLN A 499 16.77 17.39 33.26
C GLN A 499 17.50 16.04 33.40
N ILE A 500 17.46 15.41 34.57
CA ILE A 500 18.04 14.07 34.77
C ILE A 500 17.37 13.03 33.88
N VAL A 501 16.03 13.05 33.78
CA VAL A 501 15.28 12.14 32.90
C VAL A 501 15.69 12.34 31.44
N LYS A 502 15.82 13.59 31.00
CA LYS A 502 16.25 13.94 29.64
C LYS A 502 17.68 13.47 29.37
N ASP A 503 18.61 13.71 30.29
CA ASP A 503 20.01 13.31 30.14
C ASP A 503 20.14 11.78 30.06
N GLU A 504 19.38 11.04 30.88
CA GLU A 504 19.32 9.57 30.81
C GLU A 504 18.71 9.07 29.49
N LEU A 505 17.62 9.68 29.02
CA LEU A 505 17.03 9.34 27.72
C LEU A 505 17.98 9.61 26.55
N ILE A 506 18.73 10.71 26.61
CA ILE A 506 19.77 11.06 25.63
C ILE A 506 20.89 10.02 25.66
N ALA A 507 21.35 9.61 26.83
CA ALA A 507 22.38 8.58 26.96
C ALA A 507 21.93 7.24 26.36
N VAL A 508 20.70 6.80 26.65
CA VAL A 508 20.13 5.58 26.06
C VAL A 508 19.99 5.70 24.54
N ARG A 509 19.49 6.84 24.05
CA ARG A 509 19.35 7.14 22.62
C ARG A 509 20.69 7.07 21.89
N ASP A 510 21.71 7.72 22.43
CA ASP A 510 23.01 7.86 21.79
C ASP A 510 23.79 6.54 21.82
N GLU A 511 23.60 5.72 22.86
CA GLU A 511 24.27 4.43 22.99
C GLU A 511 23.60 3.30 22.19
N PHE A 512 22.27 3.24 22.19
CA PHE A 512 21.51 2.09 21.63
C PHE A 512 20.69 2.44 20.39
N GLY A 513 20.71 3.70 19.95
CA GLY A 513 20.01 4.17 18.77
C GLY A 513 20.43 3.41 17.51
N THR A 514 19.45 3.07 16.68
CA THR A 514 19.69 2.47 15.35
C THR A 514 18.92 3.24 14.29
N PRO A 515 19.42 3.30 13.04
CA PRO A 515 18.67 3.89 11.94
C PRO A 515 17.30 3.24 11.79
N ARG A 516 16.33 4.03 11.30
CA ARG A 516 15.03 3.54 10.90
C ARG A 516 15.18 2.47 9.81
N ARG A 517 14.42 1.37 9.93
CA ARG A 517 14.42 0.27 8.95
C ARG A 517 13.25 0.41 7.98
N THR A 518 12.06 0.68 8.51
CA THR A 518 10.83 0.77 7.71
C THR A 518 10.71 2.11 6.99
N GLU A 519 10.45 2.08 5.70
CA GLU A 519 10.22 3.26 4.87
C GLU A 519 8.72 3.59 4.79
N ILE A 520 8.33 4.86 4.92
CA ILE A 520 6.92 5.29 4.80
C ILE A 520 6.75 5.99 3.46
N THR A 521 5.84 5.48 2.63
CA THR A 521 5.52 6.02 1.31
C THR A 521 4.12 6.64 1.33
N ASP A 522 3.96 7.78 0.64
CA ASP A 522 2.66 8.46 0.51
C ASP A 522 1.79 7.84 -0.61
N ALA A 523 2.24 6.73 -1.21
CA ALA A 523 1.49 6.00 -2.22
C ALA A 523 0.16 5.49 -1.66
N GLY A 524 -0.92 5.65 -2.43
CA GLY A 524 -2.26 5.17 -2.08
C GLY A 524 -2.26 3.66 -1.82
N SER A 525 -2.96 3.23 -0.76
CA SER A 525 -3.14 1.81 -0.44
C SER A 525 -4.02 1.07 -1.45
N ASP A 526 -4.76 1.82 -2.26
CA ASP A 526 -5.86 1.31 -3.05
C ASP A 526 -5.34 0.93 -4.43
N MET A 527 -5.13 -0.37 -4.60
CA MET A 527 -4.90 -1.00 -5.90
C MET A 527 -6.25 -1.25 -6.54
N GLU A 528 -6.45 -0.74 -7.75
CA GLU A 528 -7.65 -1.00 -8.52
C GLU A 528 -7.57 -2.37 -9.19
N ASP A 529 -8.71 -3.02 -9.44
CA ASP A 529 -8.72 -4.31 -10.16
C ASP A 529 -8.08 -4.19 -11.56
N GLU A 530 -8.02 -2.96 -12.08
CA GLU A 530 -7.42 -2.60 -13.34
C GLU A 530 -5.89 -2.64 -13.34
N ASP A 531 -5.24 -2.39 -12.20
CA ASP A 531 -3.77 -2.48 -12.05
C ASP A 531 -3.26 -3.93 -12.18
N LEU A 532 -4.18 -4.90 -12.19
CA LEU A 532 -3.91 -6.33 -12.34
C LEU A 532 -4.03 -6.81 -13.79
N ILE A 533 -4.38 -5.92 -14.73
CA ILE A 533 -4.62 -6.24 -16.13
C ILE A 533 -3.53 -5.56 -16.98
N PRO A 534 -2.88 -6.29 -17.92
CA PRO A 534 -1.93 -5.66 -18.84
C PRO A 534 -2.64 -4.76 -19.85
N ARG A 535 -1.99 -3.65 -20.19
CA ARG A 535 -2.33 -2.81 -21.35
C ARG A 535 -1.97 -3.56 -22.62
N GLU A 536 -2.98 -3.92 -23.39
CA GLU A 536 -2.84 -4.65 -24.65
C GLU A 536 -3.95 -4.24 -25.61
N ASP A 537 -3.65 -4.16 -26.91
CA ASP A 537 -4.63 -3.89 -27.94
C ASP A 537 -5.50 -5.11 -28.23
N MET A 538 -6.81 -4.90 -28.10
CA MET A 538 -7.81 -5.94 -28.26
C MET A 538 -8.71 -5.65 -29.45
N VAL A 539 -8.91 -6.65 -30.30
CA VAL A 539 -9.99 -6.67 -31.28
C VAL A 539 -11.28 -7.06 -30.55
N VAL A 540 -12.23 -6.14 -30.51
CA VAL A 540 -13.56 -6.35 -29.96
C VAL A 540 -14.53 -6.61 -31.11
N THR A 541 -15.24 -7.73 -31.06
CA THR A 541 -16.24 -8.08 -32.08
C THR A 541 -17.62 -8.19 -31.45
N VAL A 542 -18.62 -7.65 -32.15
CA VAL A 542 -20.04 -7.75 -31.77
C VAL A 542 -20.84 -8.44 -32.87
N SER A 543 -21.58 -9.49 -32.52
CA SER A 543 -22.42 -10.26 -33.46
C SER A 543 -23.80 -9.63 -33.66
N HIS A 544 -24.50 -10.05 -34.72
CA HIS A 544 -25.88 -9.63 -35.00
C HIS A 544 -26.83 -9.99 -33.86
N SER A 545 -26.67 -11.18 -33.27
CA SER A 545 -27.43 -11.63 -32.11
C SER A 545 -27.04 -10.95 -30.78
N GLY A 546 -26.11 -9.99 -30.82
CA GLY A 546 -25.72 -9.18 -29.66
C GLY A 546 -24.70 -9.86 -28.75
N TYR A 547 -23.86 -10.76 -29.26
CA TYR A 547 -22.74 -11.33 -28.50
C TYR A 547 -21.51 -10.46 -28.68
N ILE A 548 -20.76 -10.25 -27.59
CA ILE A 548 -19.51 -9.49 -27.58
C ILE A 548 -18.36 -10.36 -27.06
N LYS A 549 -17.17 -10.12 -27.58
CA LYS A 549 -15.89 -10.68 -27.08
C LYS A 549 -14.74 -9.74 -27.39
N ARG A 550 -13.64 -9.93 -26.66
CA ARG A 550 -12.33 -9.36 -26.97
C ARG A 550 -11.31 -10.46 -27.27
N VAL A 551 -10.42 -10.20 -28.22
CA VAL A 551 -9.35 -11.11 -28.66
C VAL A 551 -8.10 -10.26 -28.92
N PRO A 552 -6.90 -10.67 -28.46
CA PRO A 552 -5.67 -9.92 -28.74
C PRO A 552 -5.46 -9.65 -30.23
N LEU A 553 -5.03 -8.44 -30.58
CA LEU A 553 -4.79 -8.04 -31.97
C LEU A 553 -3.73 -8.91 -32.66
N SER A 554 -2.71 -9.35 -31.91
CA SER A 554 -1.62 -10.22 -32.36
C SER A 554 -2.09 -11.55 -32.96
N LEU A 555 -3.29 -12.03 -32.60
CA LEU A 555 -3.87 -13.26 -33.17
C LEU A 555 -4.44 -13.06 -34.58
N TYR A 556 -4.62 -11.80 -35.03
CA TYR A 556 -5.11 -11.45 -36.37
C TYR A 556 -3.96 -11.00 -37.28
N ARG A 557 -3.33 -11.96 -37.98
CA ARG A 557 -2.28 -11.69 -38.99
C ARG A 557 -2.81 -10.93 -40.22
N ALA A 558 -2.05 -9.95 -40.69
CA ALA A 558 -2.34 -9.21 -41.91
C ALA A 558 -2.24 -10.07 -43.19
N GLN A 559 -3.01 -9.72 -44.22
CA GLN A 559 -3.00 -10.32 -45.56
C GLN A 559 -2.89 -9.23 -46.63
N ARG A 560 -2.37 -9.58 -47.82
CA ARG A 560 -2.34 -8.68 -49.00
C ARG A 560 -3.75 -8.47 -49.58
N ARG A 561 -3.97 -7.34 -50.28
CA ARG A 561 -5.24 -7.06 -50.97
C ARG A 561 -5.67 -8.21 -51.90
N GLY A 562 -6.96 -8.50 -51.96
CA GLY A 562 -7.52 -9.60 -52.77
C GLY A 562 -7.45 -10.99 -52.12
N GLY A 563 -6.99 -11.07 -50.86
CA GLY A 563 -7.06 -12.30 -50.06
C GLY A 563 -8.49 -12.78 -49.83
N LYS A 564 -8.65 -14.09 -49.53
CA LYS A 564 -9.95 -14.72 -49.25
C LYS A 564 -10.44 -14.53 -47.81
N GLY A 565 -9.66 -13.88 -46.95
CA GLY A 565 -9.93 -13.79 -45.51
C GLY A 565 -9.71 -15.12 -44.79
N ARG A 566 -9.80 -15.09 -43.46
CA ARG A 566 -9.81 -16.29 -42.61
C ARG A 566 -11.19 -16.48 -42.01
N SER A 567 -11.56 -17.73 -41.76
CA SER A 567 -12.77 -18.07 -41.03
C SER A 567 -12.71 -17.46 -39.63
N GLY A 568 -13.62 -16.50 -39.36
CA GLY A 568 -13.79 -15.85 -38.07
C GLY A 568 -14.66 -16.70 -37.14
N MET A 569 -15.77 -16.12 -36.66
CA MET A 569 -16.71 -16.79 -35.77
C MET A 569 -17.43 -17.97 -36.46
N SER A 570 -17.57 -19.11 -35.78
CA SER A 570 -18.34 -20.25 -36.31
C SER A 570 -19.84 -19.92 -36.41
N THR A 571 -20.32 -19.69 -37.64
CA THR A 571 -21.72 -19.37 -37.93
C THR A 571 -22.54 -20.66 -38.01
N LYS A 572 -23.11 -21.12 -36.89
CA LYS A 572 -24.33 -21.95 -36.94
C LYS A 572 -25.52 -21.04 -36.67
N ASP A 573 -26.48 -21.03 -37.60
CA ASP A 573 -27.75 -20.30 -37.54
C ASP A 573 -27.63 -18.77 -37.72
N GLU A 574 -27.24 -18.32 -38.92
CA GLU A 574 -27.39 -16.92 -39.43
C GLU A 574 -26.75 -15.77 -38.60
N ASP A 575 -25.95 -16.07 -37.57
CA ASP A 575 -25.34 -15.06 -36.69
C ASP A 575 -23.91 -14.72 -37.12
N PHE A 576 -23.72 -13.51 -37.65
CA PHE A 576 -22.46 -12.99 -38.17
C PHE A 576 -21.97 -11.79 -37.35
N VAL A 577 -20.70 -11.41 -37.51
CA VAL A 577 -20.13 -10.22 -36.85
C VAL A 577 -20.68 -8.98 -37.54
N THR A 578 -21.39 -8.13 -36.80
CA THR A 578 -21.94 -6.87 -37.32
C THR A 578 -21.02 -5.69 -37.09
N ARG A 579 -20.15 -5.76 -36.07
CA ARG A 579 -19.21 -4.69 -35.73
C ARG A 579 -17.91 -5.24 -35.23
N LEU A 580 -16.85 -4.51 -35.53
CA LEU A 580 -15.50 -4.80 -35.12
C LEU A 580 -14.81 -3.48 -34.79
N PHE A 581 -14.06 -3.42 -33.69
CA PHE A 581 -13.21 -2.27 -33.35
C PHE A 581 -11.97 -2.72 -32.57
N VAL A 582 -10.93 -1.89 -32.58
CA VAL A 582 -9.71 -2.11 -31.81
C VAL A 582 -9.66 -1.08 -30.68
N ALA A 583 -9.38 -1.54 -29.47
CA ALA A 583 -9.20 -0.67 -28.30
C ALA A 583 -8.28 -1.34 -27.28
N ASN A 584 -7.55 -0.53 -26.52
CA ASN A 584 -6.71 -1.02 -25.43
C ASN A 584 -7.59 -1.58 -24.30
N THR A 585 -7.08 -2.59 -23.56
CA THR A 585 -7.77 -3.20 -22.41
C THR A 585 -8.33 -2.19 -21.39
N HIS A 586 -7.69 -1.02 -21.23
CA HIS A 586 -8.09 0.01 -20.27
C HIS A 586 -9.10 1.02 -20.83
N THR A 587 -9.25 1.11 -22.16
CA THR A 587 -10.13 2.07 -22.82
C THR A 587 -11.58 1.87 -22.37
N PRO A 588 -12.27 2.90 -21.85
CA PRO A 588 -13.70 2.86 -21.63
C PRO A 588 -14.46 2.92 -22.95
N ILE A 589 -15.50 2.10 -23.09
CA ILE A 589 -16.36 2.06 -24.27
C ILE A 589 -17.77 2.52 -23.89
N LEU A 590 -18.35 3.37 -24.73
CA LEU A 590 -19.76 3.74 -24.69
C LEU A 590 -20.57 2.88 -25.66
N PHE A 591 -21.58 2.19 -25.14
CA PHE A 591 -22.53 1.40 -25.91
C PHE A 591 -23.87 2.12 -25.97
N PHE A 592 -24.29 2.52 -27.17
CA PHE A 592 -25.55 3.22 -27.41
C PHE A 592 -26.60 2.26 -27.92
N SER A 593 -27.77 2.24 -27.28
CA SER A 593 -28.87 1.36 -27.65
C SER A 593 -29.82 2.00 -28.67
N SER A 594 -30.66 1.17 -29.29
CA SER A 594 -31.70 1.59 -30.23
C SER A 594 -32.74 2.51 -29.61
N ARG A 595 -32.88 2.50 -28.27
CA ARG A 595 -33.72 3.44 -27.52
C ARG A 595 -33.02 4.75 -27.16
N GLY A 596 -31.76 4.92 -27.54
CA GLY A 596 -30.95 6.09 -27.24
C GLY A 596 -30.43 6.11 -25.80
N ILE A 597 -30.30 4.94 -25.16
CA ILE A 597 -29.62 4.80 -23.85
C ILE A 597 -28.14 4.50 -24.09
N VAL A 598 -27.26 5.20 -23.39
CA VAL A 598 -25.82 4.89 -23.37
C VAL A 598 -25.47 4.11 -22.10
N TYR A 599 -24.61 3.11 -22.26
CA TYR A 599 -23.98 2.35 -21.20
C TYR A 599 -22.45 2.51 -21.31
N LYS A 600 -21.72 2.39 -20.20
CA LYS A 600 -20.25 2.47 -20.18
C LYS A 600 -19.67 1.19 -19.58
N GLU A 601 -18.66 0.63 -20.23
CA GLU A 601 -17.88 -0.50 -19.71
C GLU A 601 -16.44 -0.43 -20.23
N LYS A 602 -15.46 -0.94 -19.48
CA LYS A 602 -14.05 -1.02 -19.95
C LYS A 602 -13.80 -2.29 -20.78
N VAL A 603 -12.87 -2.21 -21.73
CA VAL A 603 -12.53 -3.35 -22.61
C VAL A 603 -12.17 -4.60 -21.81
N TRP A 604 -11.35 -4.50 -20.76
CA TRP A 604 -10.90 -5.68 -20.00
C TRP A 604 -12.03 -6.51 -19.37
N ARG A 605 -13.18 -5.89 -19.09
CA ARG A 605 -14.38 -6.56 -18.57
C ARG A 605 -15.18 -7.30 -19.65
N LEU A 606 -14.89 -7.06 -20.92
CA LEU A 606 -15.42 -7.85 -22.03
C LEU A 606 -14.86 -9.28 -21.97
N PRO A 607 -15.66 -10.30 -22.34
CA PRO A 607 -15.24 -11.68 -22.23
C PRO A 607 -14.10 -11.96 -23.22
N ILE A 608 -12.99 -12.49 -22.70
CA ILE A 608 -11.91 -13.04 -23.53
C ILE A 608 -12.46 -14.20 -24.35
N GLY A 609 -12.09 -14.25 -25.62
CA GLY A 609 -12.33 -15.37 -26.50
C GLY A 609 -11.16 -15.62 -27.44
N ASN A 610 -11.36 -16.58 -28.34
CA ASN A 610 -10.52 -16.74 -29.53
C ASN A 610 -11.28 -16.26 -30.78
N PRO A 611 -10.61 -16.10 -31.94
CA PRO A 611 -11.25 -15.63 -33.17
C PRO A 611 -12.51 -16.41 -33.58
N GLN A 612 -12.60 -17.70 -33.26
CA GLN A 612 -13.72 -18.58 -33.64
C GLN A 612 -14.89 -18.62 -32.64
N SER A 613 -14.63 -18.24 -31.38
CA SER A 613 -15.62 -18.28 -30.29
C SER A 613 -16.73 -17.24 -30.45
N ARG A 614 -17.91 -17.47 -29.88
CA ARG A 614 -19.06 -16.54 -29.96
C ARG A 614 -18.99 -15.37 -28.97
N GLY A 615 -18.32 -15.53 -27.83
CA GLY A 615 -18.35 -14.55 -26.74
C GLY A 615 -19.55 -14.72 -25.81
N LYS A 616 -20.00 -13.63 -25.16
CA LYS A 616 -21.20 -13.60 -24.30
C LYS A 616 -22.21 -12.59 -24.80
N ALA A 617 -23.50 -12.85 -24.60
CA ALA A 617 -24.57 -11.92 -24.93
C ALA A 617 -24.48 -10.64 -24.09
N LEU A 618 -24.54 -9.47 -24.76
CA LEU A 618 -24.46 -8.14 -24.14
C LEU A 618 -25.53 -7.91 -23.07
N ILE A 619 -26.73 -8.48 -23.25
CA ILE A 619 -27.84 -8.41 -22.28
C ILE A 619 -27.49 -9.02 -20.91
N ASN A 620 -26.49 -9.90 -20.85
CA ASN A 620 -26.02 -10.50 -19.59
C ASN A 620 -24.98 -9.61 -18.87
N MET A 621 -24.48 -8.58 -19.54
CA MET A 621 -23.42 -7.70 -19.04
C MET A 621 -23.96 -6.30 -18.74
N LEU A 622 -24.75 -5.76 -19.68
CA LEU A 622 -25.37 -4.46 -19.60
C LEU A 622 -26.87 -4.65 -19.29
N PRO A 623 -27.48 -3.81 -18.43
CA PRO A 623 -28.91 -3.89 -18.12
C PRO A 623 -29.74 -3.31 -19.27
N ILE A 624 -29.77 -4.05 -20.37
CA ILE A 624 -30.51 -3.76 -21.59
C ILE A 624 -31.92 -4.35 -21.44
N GLU A 625 -32.95 -3.57 -21.76
CA GLU A 625 -34.32 -4.05 -21.73
C GLU A 625 -34.61 -5.03 -22.88
N ASN A 626 -35.56 -5.94 -22.67
CA ASN A 626 -35.88 -6.99 -23.65
C ASN A 626 -36.38 -6.38 -24.97
N GLY A 627 -35.70 -6.67 -26.08
CA GLY A 627 -35.99 -6.09 -27.40
C GLY A 627 -35.17 -4.83 -27.75
N ASP A 628 -34.39 -4.28 -26.83
CA ASP A 628 -33.43 -3.21 -27.12
C ASP A 628 -32.08 -3.79 -27.57
N ARG A 629 -31.44 -3.17 -28.57
CA ARG A 629 -30.15 -3.62 -29.14
C ARG A 629 -29.14 -2.49 -29.19
N ILE A 630 -27.84 -2.79 -29.20
CA ILE A 630 -26.80 -1.78 -29.37
C ILE A 630 -26.72 -1.34 -30.84
N THR A 631 -26.77 -0.03 -31.10
CA THR A 631 -26.75 0.58 -32.44
C THR A 631 -25.57 1.52 -32.68
N ALA A 632 -24.85 1.95 -31.65
CA ALA A 632 -23.57 2.64 -31.81
C ALA A 632 -22.60 2.23 -30.71
N ILE A 633 -21.31 2.21 -31.02
CA ILE A 633 -20.24 1.95 -30.05
C ILE A 633 -19.19 3.03 -30.28
N MET A 634 -18.72 3.65 -29.20
CA MET A 634 -17.70 4.69 -29.26
C MET A 634 -16.67 4.41 -28.16
N PRO A 635 -15.45 4.00 -28.52
CA PRO A 635 -14.31 4.01 -27.61
C PRO A 635 -14.05 5.47 -27.15
N LEU A 636 -13.81 5.68 -25.86
CA LEU A 636 -13.35 6.98 -25.38
C LEU A 636 -11.88 7.18 -25.73
N PRO A 637 -11.44 8.42 -26.00
CA PRO A 637 -10.01 8.74 -26.13
C PRO A 637 -9.25 8.27 -24.89
N GLU A 638 -8.06 7.70 -25.08
CA GLU A 638 -7.26 7.16 -23.96
C GLU A 638 -6.81 8.25 -22.98
N ASP A 639 -6.52 9.44 -23.49
CA ASP A 639 -6.15 10.59 -22.68
C ASP A 639 -7.40 11.25 -22.08
N GLU A 640 -7.68 10.95 -20.81
CA GLU A 640 -8.80 11.54 -20.07
C GLU A 640 -8.70 13.06 -19.94
N THR A 641 -7.50 13.65 -20.00
CA THR A 641 -7.32 15.10 -19.89
C THR A 641 -7.88 15.84 -21.10
N SER A 642 -7.91 15.19 -22.27
CA SER A 642 -8.49 15.73 -23.50
C SER A 642 -10.03 15.83 -23.45
N TRP A 643 -10.69 15.09 -22.56
CA TRP A 643 -12.15 14.93 -22.60
C TRP A 643 -12.93 16.23 -22.38
N GLY A 644 -12.34 17.20 -21.69
CA GLY A 644 -12.96 18.51 -21.43
C GLY A 644 -13.09 19.39 -22.67
N GLU A 645 -12.17 19.23 -23.63
CA GLU A 645 -12.09 20.05 -24.85
C GLU A 645 -12.87 19.43 -26.02
N LEU A 646 -13.31 18.17 -25.88
CA LEU A 646 -13.99 17.41 -26.93
C LEU A 646 -15.51 17.51 -26.83
N ASP A 647 -16.13 17.54 -28.01
CA ASP A 647 -17.56 17.38 -28.19
C ASP A 647 -17.86 16.02 -28.82
N VAL A 648 -19.11 15.58 -28.72
CA VAL A 648 -19.62 14.35 -29.30
C VAL A 648 -20.67 14.70 -30.34
N MET A 649 -20.43 14.28 -31.58
CA MET A 649 -21.39 14.35 -32.68
C MET A 649 -22.14 13.02 -32.79
N PHE A 650 -23.46 13.10 -32.79
CA PHE A 650 -24.37 12.00 -33.05
C PHE A 650 -24.91 12.12 -34.47
N ALA A 651 -25.04 11.00 -35.17
CA ALA A 651 -25.82 10.89 -36.40
C ALA A 651 -26.87 9.78 -36.28
N THR A 652 -28.05 9.99 -36.84
CA THR A 652 -29.11 8.96 -36.91
C THR A 652 -29.22 8.37 -38.31
N THR A 653 -29.85 7.21 -38.44
CA THR A 653 -30.08 6.52 -39.72
C THR A 653 -30.91 7.36 -40.69
N ARG A 654 -31.71 8.31 -40.20
CA ARG A 654 -32.47 9.28 -41.01
C ARG A 654 -31.70 10.56 -41.37
N GLY A 655 -30.41 10.62 -41.06
CA GLY A 655 -29.55 11.74 -41.41
C GLY A 655 -29.74 12.98 -40.53
N THR A 656 -30.29 12.83 -39.32
CA THR A 656 -30.26 13.89 -38.30
C THR A 656 -28.93 13.86 -37.56
N VAL A 657 -28.44 15.03 -37.13
CA VAL A 657 -27.20 15.18 -36.37
C VAL A 657 -27.41 16.00 -35.11
N ARG A 658 -26.63 15.69 -34.07
CA ARG A 658 -26.70 16.37 -32.78
C ARG A 658 -25.32 16.46 -32.13
N ARG A 659 -24.96 17.64 -31.63
CA ARG A 659 -23.69 17.90 -30.94
C ARG A 659 -23.90 18.06 -29.43
N ASN A 660 -23.09 17.39 -28.61
CA ASN A 660 -23.09 17.45 -27.14
C ASN A 660 -21.66 17.61 -26.61
N LYS A 661 -21.48 18.00 -25.33
CA LYS A 661 -20.16 17.94 -24.70
C LYS A 661 -19.79 16.51 -24.36
N LEU A 662 -18.53 16.08 -24.53
CA LEU A 662 -18.10 14.74 -24.13
C LEU A 662 -18.25 14.53 -22.61
N SER A 663 -18.08 15.59 -21.81
CA SER A 663 -18.34 15.60 -20.36
C SER A 663 -19.75 15.10 -19.98
N ASP A 664 -20.74 15.22 -20.89
CA ASP A 664 -22.09 14.67 -20.66
C ASP A 664 -22.09 13.13 -20.61
N PHE A 665 -21.04 12.46 -21.05
CA PHE A 665 -20.95 11.00 -21.18
C PHE A 665 -19.79 10.37 -20.41
N VAL A 666 -19.04 11.16 -19.64
CA VAL A 666 -17.96 10.67 -18.77
C VAL A 666 -18.52 9.84 -17.60
N ASP A 667 -19.52 10.37 -16.89
CA ASP A 667 -20.20 9.68 -15.79
C ASP A 667 -21.52 9.04 -16.25
N VAL A 668 -21.45 7.77 -16.61
CA VAL A 668 -22.58 6.91 -16.97
C VAL A 668 -22.73 5.83 -15.92
N LYS A 669 -23.87 5.87 -15.20
CA LYS A 669 -24.22 4.87 -14.19
C LYS A 669 -24.51 3.51 -14.83
N ARG A 670 -24.44 2.45 -14.03
CA ARG A 670 -24.64 1.06 -14.50
C ARG A 670 -25.98 0.84 -15.21
N ASN A 671 -27.05 1.51 -14.77
CA ASN A 671 -28.38 1.43 -15.40
C ASN A 671 -28.50 2.21 -16.72
N GLY A 672 -27.40 2.80 -17.19
CA GLY A 672 -27.36 3.61 -18.40
C GLY A 672 -27.84 5.04 -18.19
N LYS A 673 -27.66 5.86 -19.22
CA LYS A 673 -28.05 7.27 -19.27
C LYS A 673 -28.76 7.54 -20.59
N ILE A 674 -29.79 8.38 -20.60
CA ILE A 674 -30.44 8.78 -21.85
C ILE A 674 -29.49 9.70 -22.61
N ALA A 675 -29.00 9.26 -23.77
CA ALA A 675 -28.20 10.06 -24.69
C ALA A 675 -29.10 10.86 -25.64
N MET A 676 -30.09 10.19 -26.25
CA MET A 676 -31.01 10.77 -27.23
C MET A 676 -32.40 10.15 -27.10
N LYS A 677 -33.45 10.89 -27.49
CA LYS A 677 -34.82 10.37 -27.61
C LYS A 677 -35.26 10.43 -29.06
N PHE A 678 -36.06 9.46 -29.47
CA PHE A 678 -36.66 9.37 -30.80
C PHE A 678 -38.19 9.54 -30.67
N ASP A 679 -38.79 10.44 -31.46
CA ASP A 679 -40.26 10.60 -31.49
C ASP A 679 -40.90 9.80 -32.65
N GLU A 680 -40.10 9.30 -33.59
CA GLU A 680 -40.57 8.56 -34.76
C GLU A 680 -40.11 7.09 -34.67
N GLU A 681 -41.03 6.14 -34.88
CA GLU A 681 -40.72 4.72 -34.87
C GLU A 681 -39.73 4.36 -35.99
N GLY A 682 -38.62 3.69 -35.64
CA GLY A 682 -37.64 3.17 -36.58
C GLY A 682 -36.38 4.02 -36.80
N ASP A 683 -36.26 5.21 -36.19
CA ASP A 683 -34.99 5.96 -36.15
C ASP A 683 -34.05 5.39 -35.08
N ALA A 684 -32.74 5.42 -35.34
CA ALA A 684 -31.72 4.90 -34.42
C ALA A 684 -30.41 5.66 -34.56
N ILE A 685 -29.59 5.65 -33.51
CA ILE A 685 -28.22 6.19 -33.56
C ILE A 685 -27.41 5.33 -34.52
N LEU A 686 -26.89 5.94 -35.58
CA LEU A 686 -26.03 5.32 -36.58
C LEU A 686 -24.57 5.33 -36.11
N ALA A 687 -24.08 6.52 -35.77
CA ALA A 687 -22.68 6.76 -35.42
C ALA A 687 -22.59 7.84 -34.35
N VAL A 688 -21.55 7.73 -33.52
CA VAL A 688 -21.22 8.68 -32.47
C VAL A 688 -19.71 8.85 -32.49
N GLU A 689 -19.24 10.08 -32.74
CA GLU A 689 -17.81 10.38 -32.90
C GLU A 689 -17.42 11.62 -32.09
N THR A 690 -16.16 11.67 -31.63
CA THR A 690 -15.61 12.87 -31.00
C THR A 690 -15.23 13.91 -32.05
N CYS A 691 -15.42 15.19 -31.73
CA CYS A 691 -15.10 16.30 -32.62
C CYS A 691 -14.74 17.56 -31.84
N THR A 692 -14.10 18.50 -32.53
CA THR A 692 -13.76 19.85 -32.08
C THR A 692 -14.43 20.90 -32.98
N ASP A 693 -14.26 22.18 -32.63
CA ASP A 693 -14.72 23.30 -33.46
C ASP A 693 -13.95 23.42 -34.79
N ASN A 694 -12.81 22.72 -34.94
CA ASN A 694 -11.95 22.73 -36.11
C ASN A 694 -12.20 21.54 -37.05
N ASP A 695 -13.34 20.87 -36.89
CA ASP A 695 -13.70 19.71 -37.70
C ASP A 695 -14.95 19.96 -38.56
N ASP A 696 -15.09 19.14 -39.59
CA ASP A 696 -16.27 19.01 -40.44
C ASP A 696 -16.93 17.64 -40.24
N VAL A 697 -18.25 17.60 -40.43
CA VAL A 697 -19.04 16.38 -40.47
C VAL A 697 -19.25 15.97 -41.93
N LEU A 698 -18.83 14.75 -42.28
CA LEU A 698 -19.13 14.09 -43.54
C LEU A 698 -20.15 12.97 -43.32
N LEU A 699 -21.38 13.15 -43.81
CA LEU A 699 -22.40 12.10 -43.81
C LEU A 699 -22.50 11.45 -45.18
N THR A 700 -22.65 10.12 -45.22
CA THR A 700 -22.84 9.36 -46.46
C THR A 700 -24.10 8.51 -46.37
N ALA A 701 -24.90 8.49 -47.43
CA ALA A 701 -26.12 7.70 -47.58
C ALA A 701 -25.89 6.45 -48.46
N ASN A 702 -26.75 5.45 -48.30
CA ASN A 702 -26.72 4.19 -49.07
C ASN A 702 -26.84 4.40 -50.60
N THR A 703 -27.49 5.48 -51.03
CA THR A 703 -27.59 5.88 -52.45
C THR A 703 -26.27 6.39 -53.05
N GLY A 704 -25.24 6.58 -52.22
CA GLY A 704 -23.98 7.19 -52.60
C GLY A 704 -23.99 8.72 -52.57
N GLN A 705 -25.04 9.36 -52.04
CA GLN A 705 -25.02 10.79 -51.73
C GLN A 705 -24.22 11.04 -50.44
N CYS A 706 -23.42 12.10 -50.41
CA CYS A 706 -22.72 12.56 -49.21
C CYS A 706 -22.76 14.07 -49.07
N ILE A 707 -22.70 14.56 -47.83
CA ILE A 707 -22.66 15.99 -47.51
C ILE A 707 -21.55 16.25 -46.49
N ARG A 708 -20.76 17.31 -46.72
CA ARG A 708 -19.73 17.81 -45.80
C ARG A 708 -20.13 19.21 -45.34
N PHE A 709 -20.15 19.46 -44.03
CA PHE A 709 -20.42 20.77 -43.42
C PHE A 709 -19.65 20.94 -42.11
N PRO A 710 -19.33 22.18 -41.68
CA PRO A 710 -18.58 22.41 -40.43
C PRO A 710 -19.33 21.96 -39.19
N VAL A 711 -18.61 21.44 -38.19
CA VAL A 711 -19.19 21.04 -36.88
C VAL A 711 -19.91 22.23 -36.21
N ASN A 712 -19.43 23.46 -36.44
CA ASN A 712 -20.04 24.69 -35.92
C ASN A 712 -21.43 25.02 -36.50
N ASP A 713 -21.83 24.41 -37.63
CA ASP A 713 -23.21 24.52 -38.15
C ASP A 713 -24.24 23.77 -37.29
N VAL A 714 -23.77 22.99 -36.31
CA VAL A 714 -24.57 22.28 -35.32
C VAL A 714 -24.25 22.84 -33.94
N ARG A 715 -25.21 23.56 -33.34
CA ARG A 715 -25.06 24.06 -31.97
C ARG A 715 -24.89 22.92 -30.96
N VAL A 716 -24.21 23.19 -29.85
CA VAL A 716 -24.14 22.27 -28.70
C VAL A 716 -25.50 22.23 -27.99
N PHE A 717 -26.04 21.02 -27.77
CA PHE A 717 -27.31 20.80 -27.11
C PHE A 717 -27.13 20.42 -25.64
N ALA A 718 -27.60 21.25 -24.71
CA ALA A 718 -27.62 20.91 -23.28
C ALA A 718 -28.81 20.02 -22.87
N GLY A 719 -29.90 20.03 -23.66
CA GLY A 719 -31.16 19.36 -23.33
C GLY A 719 -31.25 17.93 -23.86
N ARG A 720 -31.52 16.96 -22.97
CA ARG A 720 -31.58 15.52 -23.28
C ARG A 720 -32.77 15.09 -24.16
N SER A 721 -33.77 15.95 -24.31
CA SER A 721 -35.00 15.70 -25.09
C SER A 721 -34.93 16.18 -26.54
N SER A 722 -33.82 16.79 -26.98
CA SER A 722 -33.72 17.31 -28.34
C SER A 722 -33.31 16.23 -29.35
N GLN A 723 -33.92 16.21 -30.52
CA GLN A 723 -33.60 15.27 -31.60
C GLN A 723 -32.44 15.70 -32.49
N GLY A 724 -31.84 16.87 -32.23
CA GLY A 724 -30.84 17.45 -33.13
C GLY A 724 -31.45 18.20 -34.31
N VAL A 725 -30.67 18.31 -35.39
CA VAL A 725 -31.00 19.06 -36.61
C VAL A 725 -30.70 18.21 -37.84
N ARG A 726 -31.34 18.48 -38.98
CA ARG A 726 -31.17 17.68 -40.20
C ARG A 726 -29.75 17.82 -40.80
N GLY A 727 -28.92 16.79 -40.77
CA GLY A 727 -27.57 16.81 -41.35
C GLY A 727 -27.58 16.74 -42.88
N ILE A 728 -28.29 15.76 -43.44
CA ILE A 728 -28.44 15.51 -44.89
C ILE A 728 -29.92 15.40 -45.27
N ASN A 729 -30.28 15.82 -46.47
CA ASN A 729 -31.62 15.62 -47.02
C ASN A 729 -31.63 14.42 -47.97
N MET A 730 -32.38 13.38 -47.63
CA MET A 730 -32.44 12.11 -48.34
C MET A 730 -33.85 11.85 -48.89
N GLY A 731 -33.98 10.96 -49.88
CA GLY A 731 -35.28 10.55 -50.43
C GLY A 731 -36.05 9.61 -49.51
N ASP A 732 -37.31 9.35 -49.85
CA ASP A 732 -38.13 8.36 -49.13
C ASP A 732 -37.54 6.94 -49.32
N GLY A 733 -37.15 6.30 -48.22
CA GLY A 733 -36.54 4.96 -48.21
C GLY A 733 -35.00 4.96 -48.20
N ASP A 734 -34.36 6.13 -48.32
CA ASP A 734 -32.91 6.27 -48.18
C ASP A 734 -32.49 6.30 -46.70
N SER A 735 -31.27 5.84 -46.41
CA SER A 735 -30.69 5.86 -45.07
C SER A 735 -29.23 6.29 -45.07
N ALA A 736 -28.81 6.93 -43.99
CA ALA A 736 -27.41 7.22 -43.72
C ALA A 736 -26.68 5.93 -43.34
N ILE A 737 -25.48 5.73 -43.90
CA ILE A 737 -24.63 4.54 -43.69
C ILE A 737 -23.38 4.84 -42.88
N SER A 738 -22.87 6.08 -42.91
CA SER A 738 -21.73 6.48 -42.10
C SER A 738 -21.75 7.98 -41.77
N MET A 739 -21.05 8.30 -40.69
CA MET A 739 -20.63 9.65 -40.33
C MET A 739 -19.12 9.61 -40.12
N ALA A 740 -18.42 10.60 -40.64
CA ALA A 740 -17.00 10.80 -40.45
C ALA A 740 -16.74 12.22 -39.95
N ILE A 741 -15.80 12.37 -39.03
CA ILE A 741 -15.26 13.65 -38.60
C ILE A 741 -13.93 13.84 -39.32
N ILE A 742 -13.79 14.93 -40.06
CA ILE A 742 -12.58 15.25 -40.84
C ILE A 742 -12.15 16.68 -40.56
N GLU A 743 -10.85 16.96 -40.67
CA GLU A 743 -10.29 18.27 -40.36
C GLU A 743 -10.86 19.37 -41.27
N HIS A 744 -11.24 20.49 -40.66
CA HIS A 744 -11.74 21.66 -41.37
C HIS A 744 -10.59 22.42 -42.03
N VAL A 745 -10.71 22.66 -43.34
CA VAL A 745 -9.77 23.48 -44.09
C VAL A 745 -10.54 24.43 -44.99
N ASP A 746 -10.39 25.72 -44.73
CA ASP A 746 -10.91 26.78 -45.59
C ASP A 746 -10.13 26.81 -46.91
N ALA A 747 -10.73 26.29 -47.99
CA ALA A 747 -10.18 26.32 -49.34
C ALA A 747 -11.28 26.53 -50.39
N ASP A 748 -11.13 27.55 -51.22
CA ASP A 748 -12.12 27.86 -52.25
C ASP A 748 -12.13 26.79 -53.39
N PRO A 749 -13.14 26.76 -54.27
CA PRO A 749 -13.19 25.79 -55.36
C PRO A 749 -11.99 25.81 -56.30
N ALA A 750 -11.41 26.98 -56.58
CA ALA A 750 -10.29 27.12 -57.49
C ALA A 750 -8.98 26.64 -56.84
N GLU A 751 -8.77 26.95 -55.55
CA GLU A 751 -7.66 26.44 -54.75
C GLU A 751 -7.68 24.90 -54.66
N ARG A 752 -8.84 24.29 -54.38
CA ARG A 752 -8.98 22.83 -54.29
C ARG A 752 -8.71 22.15 -55.63
N ALA A 753 -9.23 22.71 -56.72
CA ALA A 753 -8.99 22.17 -58.07
C ALA A 753 -7.50 22.27 -58.45
N ALA A 754 -6.85 23.39 -58.17
CA ALA A 754 -5.41 23.59 -58.40
C ALA A 754 -4.55 22.64 -57.56
N TYR A 755 -4.91 22.45 -56.28
CA TYR A 755 -4.24 21.53 -55.37
C TYR A 755 -4.34 20.07 -55.87
N LEU A 756 -5.55 19.60 -56.16
CA LEU A 756 -5.78 18.22 -56.63
C LEU A 756 -5.03 17.95 -57.93
N LYS A 757 -5.01 18.92 -58.86
CA LYS A 757 -4.27 18.80 -60.13
C LYS A 757 -2.75 18.68 -59.91
N ARG A 758 -2.16 19.51 -59.04
CA ARG A 758 -0.71 19.45 -58.71
C ARG A 758 -0.36 18.18 -57.92
N SER A 759 -1.16 17.84 -56.91
CA SER A 759 -0.99 16.64 -56.07
C SER A 759 -1.03 15.34 -56.88
N VAL A 760 -1.97 15.21 -57.82
CA VAL A 760 -2.03 14.05 -58.73
C VAL A 760 -0.79 13.99 -59.63
N ALA A 761 -0.34 15.12 -60.20
CA ALA A 761 0.86 15.15 -61.03
C ALA A 761 2.12 14.71 -60.27
N GLU A 762 2.27 15.15 -59.01
CA GLU A 762 3.37 14.76 -58.13
C GLU A 762 3.31 13.26 -57.76
N ARG A 763 2.13 12.73 -57.44
CA ARG A 763 1.95 11.28 -57.15
C ARG A 763 2.27 10.39 -58.34
N ARG A 764 1.93 10.82 -59.56
CA ARG A 764 2.34 10.11 -60.80
C ARG A 764 3.85 10.09 -61.00
N LEU A 765 4.53 11.21 -60.72
CA LEU A 765 6.00 11.30 -60.81
C LEU A 765 6.70 10.45 -59.74
N ALA A 766 6.07 10.23 -58.59
CA ALA A 766 6.58 9.42 -57.49
C ALA A 766 6.38 7.89 -57.66
N GLY A 767 5.86 7.41 -58.80
CA GLY A 767 5.76 5.98 -59.10
C GLY A 767 4.51 5.26 -58.56
N ALA A 768 3.47 6.00 -58.18
CA ALA A 768 2.21 5.44 -57.68
C ALA A 768 1.28 4.91 -58.81
N GLY A 769 1.70 3.89 -59.55
CA GLY A 769 0.83 3.05 -60.40
C GLY A 769 0.33 3.65 -61.73
N GLU A 770 0.27 2.81 -62.77
CA GLU A 770 -0.27 3.15 -64.09
C GLU A 770 -1.82 3.21 -64.05
N GLU A 771 -2.40 4.20 -64.76
CA GLU A 771 -3.84 4.51 -64.90
C GLU A 771 -4.54 5.25 -63.74
N GLU A 772 -4.02 6.41 -63.34
CA GLU A 772 -4.80 7.42 -62.61
C GLU A 772 -5.66 8.27 -63.57
N GLU A 773 -6.81 7.79 -64.06
CA GLU A 773 -7.78 8.69 -64.69
C GLU A 773 -8.64 9.37 -63.61
N VAL A 774 -8.28 10.62 -63.27
CA VAL A 774 -9.18 11.52 -62.55
C VAL A 774 -9.83 12.42 -63.58
N ALA A 775 -11.07 12.10 -63.97
CA ALA A 775 -11.96 13.10 -64.50
C ALA A 775 -12.24 14.10 -63.35
N LEU A 776 -11.72 15.31 -63.44
CA LEU A 776 -12.18 16.42 -62.61
C LEU A 776 -13.70 16.46 -62.77
N THR A 777 -14.45 16.17 -61.71
CA THR A 777 -15.92 16.18 -61.78
C THR A 777 -16.36 17.54 -62.28
N ASN A 778 -17.04 17.60 -63.43
CA ASN A 778 -17.55 18.79 -64.14
C ASN A 778 -18.03 19.93 -63.22
N GLU A 779 -17.08 20.69 -62.68
CA GLU A 779 -17.31 21.99 -62.08
C GLU A 779 -16.66 22.97 -63.07
N ASP A 780 -17.48 23.84 -63.66
CA ASP A 780 -17.03 24.92 -64.52
C ASP A 780 -16.19 25.90 -63.68
N VAL A 781 -14.92 25.55 -63.45
CA VAL A 781 -13.95 26.45 -62.85
C VAL A 781 -13.49 27.38 -63.97
N SER A 782 -14.05 28.58 -64.01
CA SER A 782 -13.78 29.58 -65.06
C SER A 782 -12.42 30.29 -64.93
N GLU A 783 -11.64 30.00 -63.87
CA GLU A 783 -10.34 30.64 -63.61
C GLU A 783 -9.25 29.61 -63.29
N GLU A 784 -8.13 29.64 -64.04
CA GLU A 784 -6.91 28.88 -63.70
C GLU A 784 -6.23 29.56 -62.51
N ALA A 785 -6.59 29.18 -61.28
CA ALA A 785 -5.86 29.62 -60.09
C ALA A 785 -4.49 28.91 -59.99
N GLN A 786 -3.43 29.67 -59.73
CA GLN A 786 -2.11 29.14 -59.36
C GLN A 786 -1.93 29.25 -57.84
N LEU A 787 -1.64 28.13 -57.19
CA LEU A 787 -1.30 28.10 -55.75
C LEU A 787 0.14 28.54 -55.54
N SER A 788 0.40 29.38 -54.52
CA SER A 788 1.76 29.60 -54.02
C SER A 788 2.30 28.30 -53.41
N ASP A 789 3.63 28.15 -53.36
CA ASP A 789 4.25 26.96 -52.76
C ASP A 789 3.91 26.83 -51.26
N GLU A 790 3.83 27.94 -50.53
CA GLU A 790 3.41 27.96 -49.13
C GLU A 790 1.97 27.45 -48.94
N ARG A 791 1.04 27.89 -49.80
CA ARG A 791 -0.36 27.46 -49.72
C ARG A 791 -0.55 26.00 -50.15
N TYR A 792 0.20 25.57 -51.17
CA TYR A 792 0.21 24.18 -51.59
C TYR A 792 0.68 23.25 -50.46
N GLU A 793 1.79 23.59 -49.81
CA GLU A 793 2.34 22.80 -48.71
C GLU A 793 1.41 22.81 -47.48
N PHE A 794 0.78 23.95 -47.17
CA PHE A 794 -0.27 24.01 -46.15
C PHE A 794 -1.43 23.04 -46.42
N LEU A 795 -2.00 23.09 -47.64
CA LEU A 795 -3.09 22.19 -48.03
C LEU A 795 -2.64 20.72 -48.03
N ARG A 796 -1.39 20.45 -48.39
CA ARG A 796 -0.82 19.10 -48.36
C ARG A 796 -0.70 18.55 -46.95
N GLN A 797 -0.27 19.36 -45.99
CA GLN A 797 -0.12 18.94 -44.59
C GLN A 797 -1.46 18.63 -43.91
N HIS A 798 -2.55 19.27 -44.35
CA HIS A 798 -3.91 19.09 -43.81
C HIS A 798 -4.78 18.19 -44.73
N GLU A 799 -4.20 17.53 -45.74
CA GLU A 799 -4.94 16.62 -46.61
C GLU A 799 -5.22 15.29 -45.88
N GLN A 800 -6.46 15.09 -45.49
CA GLN A 800 -6.93 13.77 -45.06
C GLN A 800 -7.46 12.94 -46.25
N PHE A 801 -7.45 11.62 -46.14
CA PHE A 801 -8.06 10.72 -47.11
C PHE A 801 -9.29 10.02 -46.53
N VAL A 802 -10.37 9.95 -47.31
CA VAL A 802 -11.57 9.19 -46.97
C VAL A 802 -11.54 7.87 -47.74
N LEU A 803 -11.54 6.76 -47.01
CA LEU A 803 -11.71 5.43 -47.58
C LEU A 803 -13.21 5.15 -47.73
N THR A 804 -13.64 4.77 -48.93
CA THR A 804 -15.01 4.26 -49.15
C THR A 804 -14.95 2.79 -49.55
N VAL A 805 -15.82 1.95 -48.99
CA VAL A 805 -15.92 0.51 -49.29
C VAL A 805 -17.36 0.12 -49.64
N THR A 806 -17.55 -0.78 -50.59
CA THR A 806 -18.85 -1.30 -51.05
C THR A 806 -19.12 -2.74 -50.61
N GLU A 807 -20.39 -3.19 -50.70
CA GLU A 807 -20.82 -4.55 -50.32
C GLU A 807 -20.03 -5.68 -51.01
N TYR A 808 -19.56 -5.47 -52.25
CA TYR A 808 -18.79 -6.49 -52.99
C TYR A 808 -17.27 -6.34 -52.82
N GLY A 809 -16.83 -5.64 -51.77
CA GLY A 809 -15.41 -5.58 -51.38
C GLY A 809 -14.55 -4.68 -52.27
N TYR A 810 -15.14 -3.73 -53.00
CA TYR A 810 -14.40 -2.68 -53.70
C TYR A 810 -14.18 -1.49 -52.78
N GLY A 811 -13.00 -0.86 -52.86
CA GLY A 811 -12.77 0.40 -52.18
C GLY A 811 -11.70 1.27 -52.80
N LYS A 812 -11.60 2.49 -52.27
CA LYS A 812 -10.74 3.56 -52.79
C LYS A 812 -10.48 4.62 -51.74
N ARG A 813 -9.33 5.29 -51.86
CA ARG A 813 -9.00 6.48 -51.08
C ARG A 813 -9.25 7.74 -51.90
N SER A 814 -10.13 8.61 -51.42
CA SER A 814 -10.41 9.92 -52.03
C SER A 814 -9.89 11.03 -51.13
N SER A 815 -9.29 12.06 -51.72
CA SER A 815 -8.84 13.25 -50.97
C SER A 815 -10.03 13.92 -50.29
N SER A 816 -9.85 14.39 -49.05
CA SER A 816 -10.85 15.16 -48.31
C SER A 816 -11.29 16.41 -49.09
N TYR A 817 -10.42 17.03 -49.88
CA TYR A 817 -10.74 18.19 -50.74
C TYR A 817 -11.70 17.86 -51.89
N ASP A 818 -11.82 16.58 -52.28
CA ASP A 818 -12.80 16.10 -53.26
C ASP A 818 -14.23 16.14 -52.66
N PHE A 819 -14.35 16.13 -51.32
CA PHE A 819 -15.62 16.33 -50.61
C PHE A 819 -15.80 17.82 -50.28
N ARG A 820 -16.48 18.55 -51.17
CA ARG A 820 -16.67 20.00 -51.00
C ARG A 820 -17.56 20.35 -49.81
N LEU A 821 -17.23 21.45 -49.14
CA LEU A 821 -18.09 22.07 -48.13
C LEU A 821 -19.40 22.56 -48.76
N THR A 822 -20.50 22.27 -48.08
CA THR A 822 -21.86 22.69 -48.43
C THR A 822 -22.64 23.02 -47.17
N SER A 823 -23.75 23.76 -47.28
CA SER A 823 -24.60 24.01 -46.12
C SER A 823 -25.32 22.75 -45.66
N ARG A 824 -25.33 22.52 -44.35
CA ARG A 824 -26.05 21.41 -43.71
C ARG A 824 -27.51 21.32 -44.18
N GLY A 825 -28.02 20.10 -44.36
CA GLY A 825 -29.41 19.83 -44.74
C GLY A 825 -29.68 19.89 -46.25
N GLY A 826 -28.64 20.01 -47.08
CA GLY A 826 -28.73 19.85 -48.54
C GLY A 826 -28.78 18.39 -48.99
N LYS A 827 -28.90 18.17 -50.31
CA LYS A 827 -28.84 16.83 -50.94
C LYS A 827 -27.41 16.27 -51.10
N GLY A 828 -26.39 17.11 -50.89
CA GLY A 828 -25.01 16.69 -51.02
C GLY A 828 -24.53 16.45 -52.46
N ILE A 829 -23.42 15.73 -52.59
CA ILE A 829 -22.76 15.32 -53.84
C ILE A 829 -22.63 13.79 -53.88
N ARG A 830 -22.08 13.22 -54.97
CA ARG A 830 -21.86 11.77 -55.07
C ARG A 830 -20.50 11.37 -54.48
N ALA A 831 -20.51 10.37 -53.59
CA ALA A 831 -19.35 9.70 -52.97
C ALA A 831 -18.88 8.46 -53.74
N THR A 832 -19.67 7.98 -54.71
CA THR A 832 -19.32 6.86 -55.60
C THR A 832 -19.95 7.03 -56.97
N ASP A 833 -19.48 6.25 -57.95
CA ASP A 833 -20.11 6.18 -59.27
C ASP A 833 -21.39 5.34 -59.20
N VAL A 834 -22.53 6.03 -59.12
CA VAL A 834 -23.85 5.41 -59.06
C VAL A 834 -24.19 4.56 -60.29
N SER A 835 -23.53 4.78 -61.44
CA SER A 835 -23.75 3.96 -62.65
C SER A 835 -23.14 2.57 -62.54
N LYS A 836 -22.17 2.39 -61.65
CA LYS A 836 -21.44 1.15 -61.42
C LYS A 836 -21.94 0.33 -60.23
N VAL A 837 -22.99 0.79 -59.54
CA VAL A 837 -23.54 0.12 -58.35
C VAL A 837 -23.95 -1.34 -58.62
N GLY A 838 -24.39 -1.67 -59.84
CA GLY A 838 -24.67 -3.07 -60.22
C GLY A 838 -23.43 -3.98 -60.29
N GLU A 839 -22.22 -3.40 -60.46
CA GLU A 839 -20.92 -4.11 -60.54
C GLU A 839 -20.24 -4.18 -59.17
N ILE A 840 -20.30 -3.10 -58.37
CA ILE A 840 -19.54 -2.96 -57.11
C ILE A 840 -20.40 -3.08 -55.84
N GLY A 841 -21.73 -3.04 -55.97
CA GLY A 841 -22.66 -3.01 -54.83
C GLY A 841 -22.82 -1.61 -54.22
N PRO A 842 -23.78 -1.42 -53.30
CA PRO A 842 -23.94 -0.18 -52.56
C PRO A 842 -22.78 0.06 -51.58
N LEU A 843 -22.59 1.30 -51.15
CA LEU A 843 -21.57 1.65 -50.15
C LEU A 843 -21.97 1.09 -48.78
N VAL A 844 -20.97 0.59 -48.04
CA VAL A 844 -21.13 0.06 -46.67
C VAL A 844 -20.35 0.87 -45.64
N ALA A 845 -19.26 1.52 -46.02
CA ALA A 845 -18.44 2.31 -45.12
C ALA A 845 -17.80 3.51 -45.82
N ALA A 846 -17.70 4.63 -45.10
CA ALA A 846 -16.90 5.79 -45.48
C ALA A 846 -16.35 6.48 -44.23
N PHE A 847 -15.03 6.51 -44.06
CA PHE A 847 -14.34 7.06 -42.88
C PHE A 847 -12.91 7.54 -43.23
N PRO A 848 -12.31 8.45 -42.43
CA PRO A 848 -10.95 8.93 -42.66
C PRO A 848 -9.90 7.85 -42.39
N ILE A 849 -8.82 7.86 -43.17
CA ILE A 849 -7.73 6.88 -43.08
C ILE A 849 -6.37 7.57 -43.30
N GLY A 850 -5.38 7.17 -42.52
CA GLY A 850 -3.96 7.48 -42.71
C GLY A 850 -3.30 6.55 -43.72
N ASN A 851 -2.06 6.86 -44.10
CA ASN A 851 -1.31 6.05 -45.08
C ASN A 851 -0.77 4.75 -44.48
N ASP A 852 -0.40 4.79 -43.19
CA ASP A 852 0.18 3.67 -42.45
C ASP A 852 -0.87 2.84 -41.70
N ASP A 853 -2.13 3.27 -41.76
CA ASP A 853 -3.23 2.54 -41.17
C ASP A 853 -3.47 1.20 -41.90
N GLN A 854 -4.16 0.31 -41.21
CA GLN A 854 -4.71 -0.91 -41.76
C GLN A 854 -6.23 -0.89 -41.64
N ILE A 855 -6.91 -1.76 -42.38
CA ILE A 855 -8.34 -1.97 -42.24
C ILE A 855 -8.67 -3.43 -42.00
N MET A 856 -9.74 -3.67 -41.26
CA MET A 856 -10.30 -4.99 -41.06
C MET A 856 -11.72 -5.03 -41.62
N LEU A 857 -11.97 -5.97 -42.54
CA LEU A 857 -13.28 -6.17 -43.17
C LEU A 857 -13.88 -7.49 -42.69
N VAL A 858 -15.21 -7.49 -42.54
CA VAL A 858 -15.98 -8.68 -42.19
C VAL A 858 -17.12 -8.88 -43.18
N SER A 859 -17.34 -10.12 -43.60
CA SER A 859 -18.47 -10.52 -44.43
C SER A 859 -19.64 -11.11 -43.63
N ASP A 860 -20.82 -11.16 -44.24
CA ASP A 860 -22.00 -11.88 -43.72
C ASP A 860 -21.77 -13.41 -43.61
N GLY A 861 -20.85 -13.97 -44.42
CA GLY A 861 -20.36 -15.35 -44.30
C GLY A 861 -19.35 -15.58 -43.16
N GLY A 862 -18.98 -14.55 -42.39
CA GLY A 862 -18.10 -14.64 -41.24
C GLY A 862 -16.60 -14.70 -41.57
N GLN A 863 -16.21 -14.34 -42.81
CA GLN A 863 -14.82 -14.20 -43.19
C GLN A 863 -14.29 -12.84 -42.73
N VAL A 864 -13.09 -12.84 -42.14
CA VAL A 864 -12.41 -11.63 -41.67
C VAL A 864 -11.08 -11.48 -42.38
N ILE A 865 -10.79 -10.29 -42.90
CA ILE A 865 -9.51 -9.96 -43.52
C ILE A 865 -8.96 -8.66 -42.94
N ARG A 866 -7.65 -8.63 -42.66
CA ARG A 866 -6.88 -7.46 -42.25
C ARG A 866 -5.95 -7.09 -43.39
N VAL A 867 -6.06 -5.86 -43.92
CA VAL A 867 -5.31 -5.41 -45.11
C VAL A 867 -4.69 -4.03 -44.83
N PRO A 868 -3.40 -3.83 -45.12
CA PRO A 868 -2.79 -2.50 -45.09
C PRO A 868 -3.42 -1.54 -46.09
N VAL A 869 -3.54 -0.26 -45.72
CA VAL A 869 -4.22 0.74 -46.56
C VAL A 869 -3.37 1.20 -47.75
N HIS A 870 -2.04 1.13 -47.66
CA HIS A 870 -1.14 1.51 -48.75
C HIS A 870 -1.43 0.75 -50.06
N ASP A 871 -1.96 -0.47 -49.97
CA ASP A 871 -2.38 -1.31 -51.09
C ASP A 871 -3.64 -0.81 -51.82
N ILE A 872 -4.40 0.11 -51.23
CA ILE A 872 -5.67 0.61 -51.79
C ILE A 872 -5.39 1.87 -52.60
N ARG A 873 -5.74 1.91 -53.89
CA ARG A 873 -5.38 3.07 -54.73
C ARG A 873 -6.05 4.39 -54.30
N PHE A 874 -5.38 5.50 -54.59
CA PHE A 874 -6.00 6.82 -54.64
C PHE A 874 -6.86 6.94 -55.90
N ALA A 875 -8.07 7.46 -55.77
CA ALA A 875 -8.96 7.74 -56.89
C ALA A 875 -9.96 8.83 -56.51
N SER A 876 -10.57 9.48 -57.50
CA SER A 876 -11.65 10.45 -57.21
C SER A 876 -12.89 9.78 -56.62
N ARG A 877 -13.67 10.57 -55.87
CA ARG A 877 -14.94 10.21 -55.26
C ARG A 877 -15.96 9.63 -56.23
N ALA A 878 -15.92 9.92 -57.54
CA ALA A 878 -16.89 9.41 -58.50
C ALA A 878 -16.36 8.24 -59.36
N THR A 879 -15.55 7.34 -58.78
CA THR A 879 -14.96 6.16 -59.45
C THR A 879 -15.30 4.84 -58.74
N LYS A 880 -15.03 3.70 -59.40
CA LYS A 880 -15.36 2.34 -58.90
C LYS A 880 -14.40 1.73 -57.87
N GLY A 881 -13.17 2.25 -57.73
CA GLY A 881 -12.16 1.69 -56.80
C GLY A 881 -11.48 0.39 -57.27
N VAL A 882 -10.81 -0.31 -56.36
CA VAL A 882 -10.11 -1.60 -56.56
C VAL A 882 -10.68 -2.66 -55.62
N THR A 883 -10.51 -3.93 -55.96
CA THR A 883 -10.89 -5.05 -55.09
C THR A 883 -9.96 -5.11 -53.87
N ILE A 884 -10.54 -4.99 -52.67
CA ILE A 884 -9.86 -5.14 -51.38
C ILE A 884 -10.08 -6.56 -50.86
N PHE A 885 -11.32 -7.03 -50.91
CA PHE A 885 -11.74 -8.30 -50.36
C PHE A 885 -12.52 -9.10 -51.42
N ASN A 886 -12.03 -10.30 -51.76
CA ASN A 886 -12.67 -11.18 -52.73
C ASN A 886 -13.66 -12.10 -52.01
N THR A 887 -14.94 -11.69 -51.93
CA THR A 887 -16.00 -12.46 -51.26
C THR A 887 -16.46 -13.64 -52.13
N ALA A 888 -16.95 -14.72 -51.50
CA ALA A 888 -17.52 -15.85 -52.24
C ALA A 888 -18.82 -15.47 -52.95
N GLU A 889 -19.28 -16.31 -53.88
CA GLU A 889 -20.53 -16.07 -54.60
C GLU A 889 -21.72 -16.00 -53.63
N GLY A 890 -22.38 -14.83 -53.57
CA GLY A 890 -23.49 -14.56 -52.65
C GLY A 890 -23.10 -13.93 -51.30
N GLU A 891 -21.80 -13.78 -51.01
CA GLU A 891 -21.27 -13.22 -49.77
C GLU A 891 -20.96 -11.71 -49.92
N LYS A 892 -21.26 -10.93 -48.87
CA LYS A 892 -21.16 -9.47 -48.86
C LYS A 892 -20.38 -8.95 -47.66
N VAL A 893 -19.65 -7.86 -47.86
CA VAL A 893 -19.03 -7.09 -46.76
C VAL A 893 -20.12 -6.39 -45.94
N VAL A 894 -20.09 -6.58 -44.62
CA VAL A 894 -21.08 -6.03 -43.67
C VAL A 894 -20.49 -5.01 -42.71
N SER A 895 -19.17 -5.05 -42.46
CA SER A 895 -18.49 -4.15 -41.53
C SER A 895 -17.04 -3.93 -41.96
N VAL A 896 -16.56 -2.70 -41.82
CA VAL A 896 -15.20 -2.29 -42.14
C VAL A 896 -14.75 -1.35 -41.04
N GLU A 897 -13.58 -1.61 -40.47
CA GLU A 897 -13.02 -0.80 -39.39
C GLU A 897 -11.56 -0.43 -39.67
N ARG A 898 -11.18 0.77 -39.23
CA ARG A 898 -9.80 1.28 -39.23
C ARG A 898 -9.00 0.70 -38.06
N ILE A 899 -7.75 0.36 -38.32
CA ILE A 899 -6.73 0.03 -37.31
C ILE A 899 -5.61 1.05 -37.48
N SER A 900 -5.46 1.94 -36.52
CA SER A 900 -4.35 2.89 -36.49
C SER A 900 -3.10 2.16 -35.98
N GLU A 901 -1.97 2.28 -36.67
CA GLU A 901 -0.69 1.87 -36.10
C GLU A 901 -0.21 2.94 -35.11
N PRO A 902 0.16 2.58 -33.87
CA PRO A 902 0.75 3.54 -32.94
C PRO A 902 2.09 4.04 -33.51
N GLN A 903 2.28 5.36 -33.50
CA GLN A 903 3.60 5.94 -33.77
C GLN A 903 4.50 5.64 -32.57
N GLY A 904 5.25 4.53 -32.64
CA GLY A 904 6.33 4.23 -31.73
C GLY A 904 6.33 2.80 -31.22
N GLU A 905 6.73 1.86 -32.08
CA GLU A 905 7.41 0.62 -31.70
C GLU A 905 8.10 0.09 -32.97
N ASP A 906 9.43 0.24 -33.04
CA ASP A 906 10.24 -0.34 -34.10
C ASP A 906 10.21 -1.88 -33.94
N GLU A 907 9.39 -2.59 -34.71
CA GLU A 907 9.51 -4.05 -34.82
C GLU A 907 10.88 -4.40 -35.44
N PRO A 908 11.66 -5.34 -34.87
CA PRO A 908 12.86 -5.85 -35.50
C PRO A 908 12.48 -6.62 -36.77
N GLY A 909 13.09 -6.24 -37.89
CA GLY A 909 12.72 -6.69 -39.24
C GLY A 909 12.64 -8.21 -39.42
N ASP A 910 11.58 -8.63 -40.12
CA ASP A 910 11.40 -9.97 -40.66
C ASP A 910 12.60 -10.32 -41.59
N GLU A 911 13.45 -11.27 -41.17
CA GLU A 911 14.38 -11.94 -42.06
C GLU A 911 13.63 -12.98 -42.90
N ASP A 912 13.77 -12.85 -44.22
CA ASP A 912 13.27 -13.78 -45.25
C ASP A 912 13.61 -15.24 -44.92
N VAL A 913 12.61 -16.02 -44.48
CA VAL A 913 12.69 -17.49 -44.49
C VAL A 913 12.37 -17.97 -45.90
N ALA A 914 13.43 -18.22 -46.68
CA ALA A 914 13.34 -18.87 -47.97
C ALA A 914 12.70 -20.26 -47.85
N GLU A 915 11.64 -20.48 -48.63
CA GLU A 915 11.03 -21.79 -48.86
C GLU A 915 12.06 -22.79 -49.42
N ALA A 916 12.41 -23.80 -48.62
CA ALA A 916 13.07 -25.00 -49.12
C ALA A 916 11.98 -26.00 -49.55
N GLY A 917 11.93 -26.26 -50.86
CA GLY A 917 10.95 -27.11 -51.52
C GLY A 917 10.96 -28.56 -51.05
N ASP A 918 9.74 -29.09 -51.01
CA ASP A 918 9.42 -30.50 -50.79
C ASP A 918 9.82 -31.35 -52.00
N SER A 919 10.44 -32.50 -51.74
CA SER A 919 10.52 -33.62 -52.67
C SER A 919 10.58 -34.93 -51.88
N PRO A 920 9.77 -35.94 -52.24
CA PRO A 920 9.48 -37.08 -51.39
C PRO A 920 10.50 -38.20 -51.58
N ALA A 921 10.83 -38.91 -50.50
CA ALA A 921 11.46 -40.22 -50.58
C ALA A 921 10.86 -41.17 -49.54
N GLU A 922 10.41 -42.30 -50.07
CA GLU A 922 9.87 -43.49 -49.42
C GLU A 922 10.85 -44.11 -48.41
N GLY A 923 10.31 -44.90 -47.48
CA GLY A 923 10.95 -46.16 -47.11
C GLY A 923 11.32 -46.35 -45.63
N ASP A 924 10.39 -46.99 -44.94
CA ASP A 924 10.60 -48.20 -44.14
C ASP A 924 10.86 -48.10 -42.61
N SER A 925 10.22 -49.08 -41.98
CA SER A 925 10.18 -49.58 -40.61
C SER A 925 11.46 -49.47 -39.76
N ASN A 926 11.35 -49.28 -38.44
CA ASN A 926 11.15 -50.37 -37.46
C ASN A 926 11.30 -49.87 -36.00
N THR A 927 10.46 -50.44 -35.12
CA THR A 927 10.62 -50.75 -33.68
C THR A 927 11.72 -50.12 -32.81
N GLY A 928 11.35 -49.79 -31.56
CA GLY A 928 12.12 -50.25 -30.38
C GLY A 928 12.40 -49.21 -29.29
N ASP A 929 11.70 -49.38 -28.15
CA ASP A 929 12.12 -49.30 -26.75
C ASP A 929 13.22 -48.35 -26.21
N GLU A 930 12.88 -47.83 -25.02
CA GLU A 930 13.71 -47.54 -23.82
C GLU A 930 14.87 -46.52 -23.92
N ALA A 931 14.66 -45.36 -23.29
CA ALA A 931 15.37 -44.90 -22.07
C ALA A 931 14.67 -43.68 -21.46
#